data_AF-A0A6L3GD61-F1
#
_entry.id   AF-A0A6L3GD61-F1
#
_cell.length_a   1.000
_cell.length_b   1.000
_cell.length_c   1.000
_cell.angle_alpha   90.00
_cell.angle_beta   90.00
_cell.angle_gamma   90.00
#
_symmetry.space_group_name_H-M   'P 1'
#
loop_
_entity.id
_entity.type
_entity.pdbx_description
1 polymer ?
#
loop_
_entity_poly.entity_id
_entity_poly.type
_entity_poly.pdbx_seq_one_letter_code
_entity_poly.pdbx_strand_id
1 'polypeptide(L)'
;MQESLQVPGIRPGRFLDPSAGTGMFISGLKGVPEVHCFEKDKLTGKILSALYPESRVAIDGFQSIQPYYNNYFDMVSSNIPFGNTRVYDRDFDRSEDVVRKSSLAAVHNYFFLKGMDTLHEGGILAYITTSGVMDSPQNRPVREWLVNHANLVSAIRLPDNLFVDAGTEVSSDLIVLQKNTRKSELTEKERNFIETRLISGSININNSYADLDHIVHTSVSMGKNMYGQPAMNFIHEGGIGAISEHLRQLLAQDVENHLDRKLYDDNLSRSNGSTILKTEFEALLNTAETERQEVREKSPTQPYDPMPNLFAAYADEEEAEVQVAESRPSPSRAPSASRKKKGEEPEMFNLFSQENMYDEAATQEDMTGERAAAEAKWQERRQKFEEERKKEMEPRPFTGETRPEYRNGSIVKSGEQYGYLRGVGTPEVQFHPLKLTVTQQYRAAYYIPLREAYHNLYNKEAETETEQPELREELVRRYDSFYRMFRELNGKDNAKFLLMDAGGREILSLERSVNGKIQKADIFSVPVSFNANEVTHVDTPQEALAASLNKFGEVNLEYMENLSETGRQELLTQLDNRIFYNPMMKNYEIKDRFIAGNVVAKVEWIENYLKDYPDDDASKKSLEALRKAIPEPISFELLDFNLGERWIPMSVYEEFAGYLFESKAHIHYTESIDEFSVSLEETNANITDKYYVKGEKRGYYGNDLLKHALHNTVPDITKTVQDEEGNDIKVRDAEAIQLADAKINEIRSAFTSWLNEQLPEFKRHLADMYNRKFNCYVRPDYDGSLQSFPFLDLKGLGIPSLYDSQKNAVWMLKMNGGGIIDHQVGTGKTLIMCIAAFEMKRLGLANKPMIIGLKSNVHDIADTFKRAYPNAKVLYPGKEDFTPEKRVGIFHDIKNNNWDCIILTHDQFGKIPQSPEIQQEIYTQEIDSIEESLAVFEQQGNEVSGWIKKGLERRKENLEAKLEKLEQDIKDRTDDVIDFRQMGIDHLYVDESHAFKNLMFNTRHARVSGLGNPEGSMKAMNMLFAIRTIQERTGRDLGATFLSGTTISNSLTELYLLFKYLRPKEMERQGITCFDGWAAVYAKKSTDFEFSVTNQVVQ
;
A
#
# COMPACT_ATOMS: atom_id res chain seq x y z
N MET A 1 -1.86 -40.23 -7.42
CA MET A 1 -2.05 -41.04 -6.19
C MET A 1 -3.20 -42.04 -6.30
N GLN A 2 -4.45 -41.63 -6.54
CA GLN A 2 -5.57 -42.58 -6.63
C GLN A 2 -5.32 -43.70 -7.66
N GLU A 3 -4.86 -43.36 -8.87
CA GLU A 3 -4.51 -44.34 -9.90
C GLU A 3 -3.38 -45.28 -9.46
N SER A 4 -2.32 -44.73 -8.84
CA SER A 4 -1.19 -45.50 -8.31
C SER A 4 -1.62 -46.48 -7.21
N LEU A 5 -2.63 -46.15 -6.40
CA LEU A 5 -3.21 -47.04 -5.38
C LEU A 5 -4.16 -48.10 -5.96
N GLN A 6 -4.76 -47.86 -7.12
CA GLN A 6 -5.58 -48.87 -7.80
C GLN A 6 -4.74 -50.05 -8.31
N VAL A 7 -3.48 -49.82 -8.68
CA VAL A 7 -2.55 -50.88 -9.14
C VAL A 7 -2.40 -52.01 -8.10
N PRO A 8 -2.08 -51.74 -6.82
CA PRO A 8 -2.07 -52.76 -5.76
C PRO A 8 -3.48 -53.16 -5.28
N GLY A 9 -4.56 -52.60 -5.83
CA GLY A 9 -5.94 -52.91 -5.45
C GLY A 9 -6.46 -52.17 -4.21
N ILE A 10 -5.79 -51.10 -3.78
CA ILE A 10 -6.15 -50.33 -2.58
C ILE A 10 -7.21 -49.28 -2.95
N ARG A 11 -8.29 -49.27 -2.17
CA ARG A 11 -9.38 -48.29 -2.30
C ARG A 11 -9.72 -47.77 -0.90
N PRO A 12 -9.42 -46.49 -0.59
CA PRO A 12 -9.79 -45.93 0.71
C PRO A 12 -11.31 -45.82 0.81
N GLY A 13 -11.87 -46.26 1.94
CA GLY A 13 -13.28 -46.10 2.27
C GLY A 13 -13.58 -44.77 2.96
N ARG A 14 -12.62 -44.30 3.76
CA ARG A 14 -12.63 -43.06 4.54
C ARG A 14 -11.46 -42.17 4.16
N PHE A 15 -11.77 -41.01 3.60
CA PHE A 15 -10.78 -40.04 3.14
C PHE A 15 -10.92 -38.70 3.89
N LEU A 16 -9.79 -38.12 4.26
CA LEU A 16 -9.71 -36.80 4.89
C LEU A 16 -8.88 -35.83 4.04
N ASP A 17 -9.47 -34.69 3.72
CA ASP A 17 -8.79 -33.51 3.19
C ASP A 17 -8.73 -32.42 4.26
N PRO A 18 -7.60 -32.25 4.97
CA PRO A 18 -7.49 -31.28 6.06
C PRO A 18 -7.37 -29.81 5.61
N SER A 19 -7.21 -29.52 4.31
CA SER A 19 -7.08 -28.15 3.77
C SER A 19 -7.61 -28.09 2.33
N ALA A 20 -8.91 -28.33 2.19
CA ALA A 20 -9.54 -28.71 0.93
C ALA A 20 -9.64 -27.58 -0.11
N GLY A 21 -9.55 -26.31 0.28
CA GLY A 21 -9.82 -25.18 -0.60
C GLY A 21 -11.21 -25.30 -1.22
N THR A 22 -11.30 -25.10 -2.54
CA THR A 22 -12.55 -25.31 -3.30
C THR A 22 -12.79 -26.78 -3.68
N GLY A 23 -11.92 -27.71 -3.24
CA GLY A 23 -12.10 -29.15 -3.41
C GLY A 23 -11.38 -29.75 -4.62
N MET A 24 -10.21 -29.20 -4.99
CA MET A 24 -9.45 -29.69 -6.14
C MET A 24 -8.98 -31.15 -5.97
N PHE A 25 -8.60 -31.57 -4.76
CA PHE A 25 -8.16 -32.94 -4.49
C PHE A 25 -9.33 -33.93 -4.55
N ILE A 26 -10.48 -33.56 -3.99
CA ILE A 26 -11.69 -34.40 -4.03
C ILE A 26 -12.36 -34.41 -5.40
N SER A 27 -12.13 -33.42 -6.26
CA SER A 27 -12.63 -33.41 -7.64
C SER A 27 -12.18 -34.61 -8.46
N GLY A 28 -10.95 -35.10 -8.19
CA GLY A 28 -10.36 -36.25 -8.85
C GLY A 28 -10.72 -37.59 -8.19
N LEU A 29 -11.26 -37.58 -6.97
CA LEU A 29 -11.55 -38.78 -6.19
C LEU A 29 -12.83 -39.47 -6.66
N LYS A 30 -12.70 -40.71 -7.12
CA LYS A 30 -13.85 -41.54 -7.52
C LYS A 30 -14.08 -42.74 -6.60
N GLY A 31 -15.32 -42.94 -6.15
CA GLY A 31 -15.74 -44.18 -5.48
C GLY A 31 -15.29 -44.32 -4.02
N VAL A 32 -15.07 -43.20 -3.32
CA VAL A 32 -14.82 -43.16 -1.87
C VAL A 32 -16.14 -42.84 -1.15
N PRO A 33 -16.66 -43.73 -0.29
CA PRO A 33 -17.95 -43.54 0.38
C PRO A 33 -18.00 -42.41 1.43
N GLU A 34 -16.92 -42.19 2.17
CA GLU A 34 -16.87 -41.19 3.25
C GLU A 34 -15.72 -40.23 3.01
N VAL A 35 -16.05 -38.98 2.68
CA VAL A 35 -15.10 -37.90 2.42
C VAL A 35 -15.32 -36.79 3.43
N HIS A 36 -14.31 -36.49 4.22
CA HIS A 36 -14.30 -35.41 5.20
C HIS A 36 -13.35 -34.31 4.74
N CYS A 37 -13.80 -33.07 4.75
CA CYS A 37 -13.02 -31.93 4.32
C CYS A 37 -13.03 -30.84 5.39
N PHE A 38 -11.87 -30.24 5.65
CA PHE A 38 -11.74 -29.03 6.45
C PHE A 38 -11.30 -27.88 5.54
N GLU A 39 -11.96 -26.74 5.70
CA GLU A 39 -11.56 -25.50 5.06
C GLU A 39 -11.77 -24.33 6.02
N LYS A 40 -10.69 -23.61 6.32
CA LYS A 40 -10.71 -22.51 7.29
C LYS A 40 -11.37 -21.25 6.71
N ASP A 41 -11.29 -21.06 5.39
CA ASP A 41 -11.93 -19.94 4.70
C ASP A 41 -13.45 -20.14 4.57
N LYS A 42 -14.23 -19.23 5.15
CA LYS A 42 -15.70 -19.29 5.15
C LYS A 42 -16.33 -19.25 3.75
N LEU A 43 -15.79 -18.46 2.82
CA LEU A 43 -16.33 -18.34 1.46
C LEU A 43 -15.98 -19.59 0.65
N THR A 44 -14.72 -19.99 0.69
CA THR A 44 -14.18 -21.16 0.00
C THR A 44 -14.80 -22.45 0.52
N GLY A 45 -15.00 -22.57 1.83
CA GLY A 45 -15.71 -23.69 2.47
C GLY A 45 -17.20 -23.74 2.09
N LYS A 46 -17.87 -22.59 1.92
CA LYS A 46 -19.25 -22.55 1.37
C LYS A 46 -19.30 -22.99 -0.09
N ILE A 47 -18.32 -22.58 -0.91
CA ILE A 47 -18.19 -23.01 -2.30
C ILE A 47 -17.95 -24.53 -2.36
N LEU A 48 -17.01 -25.04 -1.56
CA LEU A 48 -16.72 -26.47 -1.42
C LEU A 48 -17.97 -27.28 -1.04
N SER A 49 -18.73 -26.80 -0.05
CA SER A 49 -19.99 -27.43 0.39
C SER A 49 -21.04 -27.47 -0.72
N ALA A 50 -21.08 -26.44 -1.57
CA ALA A 50 -22.00 -26.38 -2.70
C ALA A 50 -21.56 -27.28 -3.87
N LEU A 51 -20.25 -27.39 -4.11
CA LEU A 51 -19.69 -28.24 -5.17
C LEU A 51 -19.76 -29.74 -4.84
N TYR A 52 -19.63 -30.10 -3.57
CA TYR A 52 -19.60 -31.49 -3.09
C TYR A 52 -20.57 -31.72 -1.93
N PRO A 53 -21.89 -31.68 -2.19
CA PRO A 53 -22.92 -31.79 -1.14
C PRO A 53 -22.94 -33.16 -0.43
N GLU A 54 -22.39 -34.20 -1.08
CA GLU A 54 -22.28 -35.57 -0.53
C GLU A 54 -21.09 -35.73 0.43
N SER A 55 -20.15 -34.77 0.44
CA SER A 55 -18.98 -34.78 1.32
C SER A 55 -19.29 -34.07 2.65
N ARG A 56 -18.68 -34.52 3.74
CA ARG A 56 -18.78 -33.83 5.04
C ARG A 56 -17.79 -32.67 5.08
N VAL A 57 -18.29 -31.46 4.88
CA VAL A 57 -17.47 -30.23 4.87
C VAL A 57 -17.58 -29.51 6.22
N ALA A 58 -16.46 -29.38 6.92
CA ALA A 58 -16.30 -28.53 8.10
C ALA A 58 -15.66 -27.20 7.68
N ILE A 59 -16.41 -26.10 7.85
CA ILE A 59 -15.90 -24.73 7.61
C ILE A 59 -15.22 -24.24 8.89
N ASP A 60 -14.08 -24.85 9.21
CA ASP A 60 -13.27 -24.60 10.40
C ASP A 60 -11.82 -25.03 10.12
N GLY A 61 -10.87 -24.62 10.97
CA GLY A 61 -9.48 -25.06 10.88
C GLY A 61 -9.32 -26.54 11.25
N PHE A 62 -8.35 -27.23 10.64
CA PHE A 62 -8.08 -28.66 10.89
C PHE A 62 -7.84 -28.98 12.38
N GLN A 63 -7.32 -28.03 13.16
CA GLN A 63 -7.11 -28.21 14.60
C GLN A 63 -8.40 -28.44 15.41
N SER A 64 -9.58 -28.13 14.83
CA SER A 64 -10.89 -28.39 15.44
C SER A 64 -11.35 -29.85 15.33
N ILE A 65 -10.63 -30.69 14.57
CA ILE A 65 -10.99 -32.10 14.40
C ILE A 65 -11.08 -32.80 15.76
N GLN A 66 -12.20 -33.46 15.98
CA GLN A 66 -12.50 -34.05 17.27
C GLN A 66 -11.61 -35.29 17.54
N PRO A 67 -11.11 -35.50 18.78
CA PRO A 67 -10.19 -36.59 19.10
C PRO A 67 -10.69 -38.00 18.77
N TYR A 68 -12.00 -38.21 18.67
CA TYR A 68 -12.56 -39.51 18.28
C TYR A 68 -12.27 -39.90 16.82
N TYR A 69 -11.81 -38.96 15.99
CA TYR A 69 -11.29 -39.24 14.64
C TYR A 69 -9.83 -39.70 14.63
N ASN A 70 -9.16 -39.78 15.78
CA ASN A 70 -7.83 -40.40 15.86
C ASN A 70 -7.93 -41.88 15.49
N ASN A 71 -7.02 -42.35 14.63
CA ASN A 71 -7.04 -43.69 14.07
C ASN A 71 -8.31 -44.08 13.29
N TYR A 72 -8.93 -43.12 12.58
CA TYR A 72 -10.21 -43.34 11.88
C TYR A 72 -10.08 -43.45 10.36
N PHE A 73 -9.27 -42.61 9.72
CA PHE A 73 -9.25 -42.49 8.26
C PHE A 73 -8.31 -43.49 7.61
N ASP A 74 -8.67 -43.94 6.40
CA ASP A 74 -7.86 -44.86 5.60
C ASP A 74 -6.82 -44.10 4.75
N MET A 75 -7.16 -42.87 4.35
CA MET A 75 -6.25 -41.99 3.62
C MET A 75 -6.45 -40.52 4.01
N VAL A 76 -5.34 -39.79 4.16
CA VAL A 76 -5.32 -38.35 4.37
C VAL A 76 -4.48 -37.71 3.27
N SER A 77 -5.03 -36.76 2.52
CA SER A 77 -4.28 -36.09 1.44
C SER A 77 -4.76 -34.67 1.17
N SER A 78 -3.83 -33.76 0.92
CA SER A 78 -4.07 -32.33 0.71
C SER A 78 -2.84 -31.63 0.13
N ASN A 79 -3.06 -30.45 -0.44
CA ASN A 79 -2.03 -29.41 -0.50
C ASN A 79 -2.08 -28.62 0.81
N ILE A 80 -1.12 -28.83 1.71
CA ILE A 80 -1.17 -28.26 3.05
C ILE A 80 -0.61 -26.82 3.05
N PRO A 81 -1.04 -25.93 3.95
CA PRO A 81 -0.51 -24.57 4.03
C PRO A 81 1.01 -24.55 4.30
N PHE A 82 1.71 -23.60 3.68
CA PHE A 82 3.16 -23.41 3.84
C PHE A 82 3.46 -22.26 4.81
N GLY A 83 4.58 -22.34 5.53
CA GLY A 83 5.10 -21.24 6.35
C GLY A 83 5.33 -21.58 7.82
N ASN A 84 5.95 -20.64 8.54
CA ASN A 84 6.28 -20.72 9.97
C ASN A 84 5.16 -20.15 10.85
N THR A 85 3.91 -20.23 10.37
CA THR A 85 2.75 -19.80 11.16
C THR A 85 2.54 -20.76 12.32
N ARG A 86 2.53 -20.23 13.53
CA ARG A 86 2.27 -21.03 14.73
C ARG A 86 0.81 -21.50 14.75
N VAL A 87 0.60 -22.80 14.97
CA VAL A 87 -0.72 -23.39 15.20
C VAL A 87 -0.90 -23.57 16.71
N TYR A 88 -2.10 -23.29 17.22
CA TYR A 88 -2.47 -23.69 18.56
C TYR A 88 -3.33 -24.97 18.48
N ASP A 89 -2.77 -26.07 18.97
CA ASP A 89 -3.50 -27.31 19.24
C ASP A 89 -3.13 -27.73 20.65
N ARG A 90 -4.15 -27.79 21.51
CA ARG A 90 -3.99 -28.10 22.92
C ARG A 90 -3.30 -29.45 23.16
N ASP A 91 -3.68 -30.47 22.40
CA ASP A 91 -3.21 -31.84 22.63
C ASP A 91 -1.72 -31.96 22.26
N PHE A 92 -1.25 -31.10 21.35
CA PHE A 92 0.16 -30.96 20.99
C PHE A 92 0.94 -30.07 21.98
N ASP A 93 0.34 -28.97 22.44
CA ASP A 93 0.97 -28.03 23.38
C ASP A 93 1.21 -28.66 24.76
N ARG A 94 0.30 -29.57 25.18
CA ARG A 94 0.40 -30.33 26.42
C ARG A 94 1.15 -31.66 26.30
N SER A 95 1.56 -32.05 25.10
CA SER A 95 2.26 -33.32 24.87
C SER A 95 3.65 -33.34 25.54
N GLU A 96 4.05 -34.45 26.15
CA GLU A 96 5.42 -34.65 26.63
C GLU A 96 6.44 -34.80 25.48
N ASP A 97 5.97 -35.23 24.30
CA ASP A 97 6.79 -35.30 23.08
C ASP A 97 7.21 -33.90 22.61
N VAL A 98 8.52 -33.62 22.71
CA VAL A 98 9.16 -32.36 22.32
C VAL A 98 8.96 -32.05 20.83
N VAL A 99 8.89 -33.08 19.98
CA VAL A 99 8.66 -32.89 18.54
C VAL A 99 7.22 -32.42 18.29
N ARG A 100 6.25 -32.95 19.04
CA ARG A 100 4.84 -32.49 18.97
C ARG A 100 4.72 -31.02 19.38
N LYS A 101 5.34 -30.61 20.50
CA LYS A 101 5.36 -29.20 20.92
C LYS A 101 6.04 -28.27 19.91
N SER A 102 7.22 -28.66 19.42
CA SER A 102 7.97 -27.84 18.45
C SER A 102 7.30 -27.78 17.07
N SER A 103 6.55 -28.81 16.67
CA SER A 103 5.79 -28.80 15.41
C SER A 103 4.74 -27.69 15.34
N LEU A 104 4.25 -27.20 16.48
CA LEU A 104 3.32 -26.08 16.53
C LEU A 104 3.92 -24.78 16.00
N ALA A 105 5.25 -24.65 15.97
CA ALA A 105 5.91 -23.44 15.46
C ALA A 105 5.78 -23.28 13.93
N ALA A 106 5.48 -24.34 13.19
CA ALA A 106 5.33 -24.28 11.74
C ALA A 106 4.14 -25.13 11.26
N VAL A 107 3.16 -24.49 10.61
CA VAL A 107 1.89 -25.13 10.23
C VAL A 107 2.07 -26.41 9.43
N HIS A 108 3.02 -26.47 8.51
CA HIS A 108 3.28 -27.66 7.70
C HIS A 108 3.76 -28.86 8.55
N ASN A 109 4.58 -28.63 9.57
CA ASN A 109 5.03 -29.67 10.50
C ASN A 109 3.86 -30.20 11.34
N TYR A 110 3.02 -29.31 11.87
CA TYR A 110 1.82 -29.67 12.61
C TYR A 110 0.88 -30.55 11.77
N PHE A 111 0.63 -30.20 10.50
CA PHE A 111 -0.25 -30.97 9.62
C PHE A 111 0.23 -32.41 9.40
N PHE A 112 1.55 -32.64 9.27
CA PHE A 112 2.12 -33.98 9.15
C PHE A 112 1.84 -34.83 10.39
N LEU A 113 2.13 -34.31 11.59
CA LEU A 113 1.95 -35.04 12.83
C LEU A 113 0.46 -35.27 13.13
N LYS A 114 -0.37 -34.24 13.01
CA LYS A 114 -1.83 -34.34 13.25
C LYS A 114 -2.51 -35.25 12.22
N GLY A 115 -2.12 -35.16 10.94
CA GLY A 115 -2.58 -36.07 9.90
C GLY A 115 -2.26 -37.53 10.23
N MET A 116 -1.04 -37.79 10.72
CA MET A 116 -0.63 -39.14 11.15
C MET A 116 -1.46 -39.66 12.33
N ASP A 117 -1.86 -38.80 13.28
CA ASP A 117 -2.74 -39.20 14.40
C ASP A 117 -4.12 -39.67 13.91
N THR A 118 -4.66 -39.02 12.88
CA THR A 118 -5.99 -39.30 12.34
C THR A 118 -6.07 -40.59 11.51
N LEU A 119 -4.94 -41.05 10.98
CA LEU A 119 -4.85 -42.29 10.19
C LEU A 119 -4.98 -43.53 11.08
N HIS A 120 -5.76 -44.51 10.65
CA HIS A 120 -5.69 -45.85 11.26
C HIS A 120 -4.32 -46.49 10.98
N GLU A 121 -3.94 -47.49 11.77
CA GLU A 121 -2.69 -48.22 11.57
C GLU A 121 -2.63 -48.81 10.15
N GLY A 122 -1.55 -48.59 9.41
CA GLY A 122 -1.44 -48.98 8.00
C GLY A 122 -2.08 -48.03 6.99
N GLY A 123 -2.80 -46.99 7.44
CA GLY A 123 -3.39 -45.95 6.57
C GLY A 123 -2.34 -45.05 5.91
N ILE A 124 -2.76 -44.32 4.88
CA ILE A 124 -1.84 -43.62 3.96
C ILE A 124 -1.97 -42.10 4.06
N LEU A 125 -0.86 -41.41 4.29
CA LEU A 125 -0.75 -39.95 4.25
C LEU A 125 -0.06 -39.53 2.95
N ALA A 126 -0.62 -38.55 2.23
CA ALA A 126 -0.02 -37.99 1.02
C ALA A 126 -0.19 -36.47 0.95
N TYR A 127 0.86 -35.71 1.26
CA TYR A 127 0.81 -34.25 1.27
C TYR A 127 1.73 -33.60 0.26
N ILE A 128 1.24 -32.54 -0.39
CA ILE A 128 2.09 -31.56 -1.06
C ILE A 128 2.46 -30.50 -0.03
N THR A 129 3.77 -30.30 0.17
CA THR A 129 4.34 -29.39 1.17
C THR A 129 5.45 -28.53 0.57
N THR A 130 5.88 -27.49 1.28
CA THR A 130 7.06 -26.70 0.94
C THR A 130 8.35 -27.54 1.02
N SER A 131 9.34 -27.21 0.18
CA SER A 131 10.68 -27.79 0.25
C SER A 131 11.39 -27.61 1.59
N GLY A 132 10.94 -26.64 2.41
CA GLY A 132 11.46 -26.43 3.77
C GLY A 132 11.35 -27.66 4.68
N VAL A 133 10.35 -28.52 4.49
CA VAL A 133 10.23 -29.79 5.26
C VAL A 133 11.41 -30.71 4.99
N MET A 134 11.81 -30.81 3.72
CA MET A 134 12.88 -31.70 3.27
C MET A 134 14.26 -31.08 3.47
N ASP A 135 14.44 -29.83 3.08
CA ASP A 135 15.77 -29.20 2.94
C ASP A 135 16.23 -28.45 4.18
N SER A 136 15.33 -28.04 5.08
CA SER A 136 15.73 -27.34 6.31
C SER A 136 16.39 -28.30 7.30
N PRO A 137 17.62 -28.01 7.78
CA PRO A 137 18.24 -28.78 8.85
C PRO A 137 17.44 -28.72 10.16
N GLN A 138 16.73 -27.62 10.42
CA GLN A 138 15.90 -27.45 11.62
C GLN A 138 14.71 -28.43 11.67
N ASN A 139 14.27 -28.93 10.51
CA ASN A 139 13.17 -29.91 10.42
C ASN A 139 13.64 -31.37 10.57
N ARG A 140 14.93 -31.61 10.86
CA ARG A 140 15.45 -32.97 11.11
C ARG A 140 14.65 -33.73 12.19
N PRO A 141 14.30 -33.15 13.36
CA PRO A 141 13.52 -33.87 14.37
C PRO A 141 12.12 -34.29 13.89
N VAL A 142 11.48 -33.47 13.05
CA VAL A 142 10.17 -33.77 12.46
C VAL A 142 10.29 -34.93 11.46
N ARG A 143 11.29 -34.91 10.58
CA ARG A 143 11.53 -36.01 9.62
C ARG A 143 11.84 -37.33 10.33
N GLU A 144 12.65 -37.27 11.38
CA GLU A 144 12.98 -38.43 12.22
C GLU A 144 11.73 -38.99 12.92
N TRP A 145 10.88 -38.11 13.48
CA TRP A 145 9.62 -38.52 14.07
C TRP A 145 8.70 -39.22 13.06
N LEU A 146 8.60 -38.68 11.84
CA LEU A 146 7.73 -39.25 10.80
C LEU A 146 8.15 -40.67 10.41
N VAL A 147 9.43 -40.92 10.14
CA VAL A 147 9.88 -42.26 9.73
C VAL A 147 9.97 -43.26 10.89
N ASN A 148 9.92 -42.80 12.14
CA ASN A 148 9.77 -43.68 13.31
C ASN A 148 8.32 -44.13 13.52
N HIS A 149 7.34 -43.36 13.03
CA HIS A 149 5.90 -43.67 13.18
C HIS A 149 5.23 -44.09 11.86
N ALA A 150 5.97 -44.10 10.75
CA ALA A 150 5.49 -44.48 9.43
C ALA A 150 6.59 -45.09 8.56
N ASN A 151 6.19 -45.88 7.58
CA ASN A 151 7.03 -46.29 6.47
C ASN A 151 7.05 -45.18 5.41
N LEU A 152 8.23 -44.81 4.94
CA LEU A 152 8.37 -43.87 3.83
C LEU A 152 8.06 -44.57 2.50
N VAL A 153 6.92 -44.24 1.90
CA VAL A 153 6.52 -44.82 0.61
C VAL A 153 7.19 -44.06 -0.53
N SER A 154 7.03 -42.73 -0.55
CA SER A 154 7.56 -41.87 -1.60
C SER A 154 7.89 -40.46 -1.10
N ALA A 155 8.93 -39.85 -1.64
CA ALA A 155 9.27 -38.44 -1.47
C ALA A 155 9.74 -37.91 -2.82
N ILE A 156 8.94 -37.06 -3.46
CA ILE A 156 9.17 -36.59 -4.83
C ILE A 156 9.18 -35.07 -4.84
N ARG A 157 10.23 -34.47 -5.40
CA ARG A 157 10.27 -33.02 -5.64
C ARG A 157 9.55 -32.65 -6.92
N LEU A 158 8.65 -31.68 -6.83
CA LEU A 158 7.88 -31.14 -7.95
C LEU A 158 8.66 -29.97 -8.59
N PRO A 159 8.46 -29.70 -9.89
CA PRO A 159 9.16 -28.62 -10.56
C PRO A 159 8.64 -27.25 -10.08
N ASP A 160 9.52 -26.25 -10.02
CA ASP A 160 9.16 -24.91 -9.51
C ASP A 160 8.16 -24.20 -10.44
N ASN A 161 8.12 -24.59 -11.71
CA ASN A 161 7.16 -24.06 -12.68
C ASN A 161 5.78 -24.75 -12.64
N LEU A 162 5.51 -25.61 -11.64
CA LEU A 162 4.20 -26.29 -11.49
C LEU A 162 3.04 -25.32 -11.20
N PHE A 163 3.31 -24.24 -10.45
CA PHE A 163 2.28 -23.30 -9.96
C PHE A 163 2.32 -21.92 -10.63
N VAL A 164 3.00 -21.79 -11.78
CA VAL A 164 3.13 -20.50 -12.51
C VAL A 164 1.77 -19.92 -12.90
N ASP A 165 0.83 -20.78 -13.32
CA ASP A 165 -0.54 -20.37 -13.68
C ASP A 165 -1.34 -19.85 -12.46
N ALA A 166 -0.94 -20.24 -11.24
CA ALA A 166 -1.47 -19.74 -9.98
C ALA A 166 -0.70 -18.51 -9.45
N GLY A 167 0.26 -17.99 -10.22
CA GLY A 167 1.01 -16.77 -9.91
C GLY A 167 2.20 -16.96 -8.98
N THR A 168 2.65 -18.19 -8.72
CA THR A 168 3.74 -18.49 -7.79
C THR A 168 4.75 -19.48 -8.36
N GLU A 169 6.04 -19.17 -8.27
CA GLU A 169 7.15 -20.10 -8.57
C GLU A 169 7.75 -20.58 -7.23
N VAL A 170 7.35 -21.79 -6.80
CA VAL A 170 7.65 -22.34 -5.47
C VAL A 170 8.12 -23.78 -5.59
N SER A 171 9.29 -24.09 -5.00
CA SER A 171 9.74 -25.47 -4.83
C SER A 171 8.89 -26.21 -3.81
N SER A 172 8.29 -27.32 -4.26
CA SER A 172 7.33 -28.10 -3.48
C SER A 172 7.66 -29.59 -3.54
N ASP A 173 7.35 -30.31 -2.48
CA ASP A 173 7.60 -31.74 -2.34
C ASP A 173 6.28 -32.49 -2.11
N LEU A 174 6.11 -33.65 -2.76
CA LEU A 174 5.06 -34.62 -2.46
C LEU A 174 5.65 -35.72 -1.58
N ILE A 175 5.14 -35.82 -0.35
CA ILE A 175 5.59 -36.84 0.62
C ILE A 175 4.44 -37.81 0.89
N VAL A 176 4.72 -39.11 0.73
CA VAL A 176 3.79 -40.21 0.95
C VAL A 176 4.32 -41.12 2.05
N LEU A 177 3.54 -41.29 3.11
CA LEU A 177 3.86 -42.09 4.28
C LEU A 177 2.75 -43.12 4.54
N GLN A 178 3.11 -44.28 5.08
CA GLN A 178 2.16 -45.28 5.55
C GLN A 178 2.33 -45.48 7.05
N LYS A 179 1.28 -45.25 7.83
CA LYS A 179 1.35 -45.32 9.30
C LYS A 179 1.77 -46.70 9.78
N ASN A 180 2.80 -46.76 10.62
CA ASN A 180 3.35 -47.98 11.19
C ASN A 180 3.98 -47.68 12.55
N THR A 181 3.18 -47.62 13.61
CA THR A 181 3.65 -47.27 14.96
C THR A 181 4.44 -48.39 15.63
N ARG A 182 4.50 -49.58 15.02
CA ARG A 182 5.22 -50.76 15.54
C ARG A 182 6.59 -50.95 14.91
N LYS A 183 7.04 -49.99 14.13
CA LYS A 183 8.30 -50.04 13.42
C LYS A 183 9.48 -50.02 14.39
N SER A 184 10.44 -50.92 14.18
CA SER A 184 11.60 -51.08 15.06
C SER A 184 12.92 -50.67 14.42
N GLU A 185 13.00 -50.62 13.08
CA GLU A 185 14.23 -50.32 12.35
C GLU A 185 13.98 -49.39 11.16
N LEU A 186 14.96 -48.52 10.88
CA LEU A 186 14.94 -47.60 9.74
C LEU A 186 15.67 -48.18 8.54
N THR A 187 15.05 -48.09 7.37
CA THR A 187 15.67 -48.44 6.08
C THR A 187 16.72 -47.40 5.67
N GLU A 188 17.57 -47.72 4.70
CA GLU A 188 18.54 -46.76 4.16
C GLU A 188 17.86 -45.53 3.54
N LYS A 189 16.75 -45.72 2.82
CA LYS A 189 15.92 -44.62 2.26
C LYS A 189 15.43 -43.67 3.35
N GLU A 190 15.04 -44.20 4.50
CA GLU A 190 14.54 -43.40 5.62
C GLU A 190 15.65 -42.67 6.38
N ARG A 191 16.86 -43.27 6.46
CA ARG A 191 18.04 -42.54 6.96
C ARG A 191 18.40 -41.38 6.03
N ASN A 192 18.29 -41.57 4.72
CA ASN A 192 18.48 -40.50 3.74
C ASN A 192 17.36 -39.43 3.82
N PHE A 193 16.14 -39.81 4.16
CA PHE A 193 15.05 -38.86 4.40
C PHE A 193 15.30 -37.95 5.60
N ILE A 194 15.92 -38.45 6.66
CA ILE A 194 16.23 -37.66 7.86
C ILE A 194 17.29 -36.60 7.55
N GLU A 195 18.36 -36.98 6.84
CA GLU A 195 19.57 -36.18 6.74
C GLU A 195 19.57 -35.21 5.55
N THR A 196 20.13 -34.03 5.78
CA THR A 196 20.37 -32.99 4.76
C THR A 196 21.85 -32.80 4.55
N ARG A 197 22.26 -32.55 3.30
CA ARG A 197 23.64 -32.21 2.95
C ARG A 197 23.75 -30.79 2.45
N LEU A 198 24.89 -30.16 2.72
CA LEU A 198 25.24 -28.86 2.18
C LEU A 198 25.91 -29.04 0.81
N ILE A 199 25.39 -28.39 -0.22
CA ILE A 199 25.99 -28.33 -1.56
C ILE A 199 26.58 -26.94 -1.83
N SER A 200 27.30 -26.78 -2.94
CA SER A 200 27.96 -25.52 -3.33
C SER A 200 27.00 -24.33 -3.33
N GLY A 201 27.42 -23.20 -2.75
CA GLY A 201 26.57 -21.99 -2.63
C GLY A 201 25.75 -21.89 -1.34
N SER A 202 26.10 -22.66 -0.30
CA SER A 202 25.40 -22.68 1.00
C SER A 202 23.94 -23.15 0.94
N ILE A 203 23.63 -24.03 -0.02
CA ILE A 203 22.29 -24.59 -0.22
C ILE A 203 22.21 -25.93 0.52
N ASN A 204 21.20 -26.09 1.38
CA ASN A 204 20.89 -27.38 1.99
C ASN A 204 19.93 -28.15 1.07
N ILE A 205 20.19 -29.44 0.85
CA ILE A 205 19.30 -30.34 0.13
C ILE A 205 19.17 -31.67 0.88
N ASN A 206 17.97 -32.24 0.90
CA ASN A 206 17.74 -33.55 1.52
C ASN A 206 18.49 -34.67 0.77
N ASN A 207 19.00 -35.67 1.50
CA ASN A 207 19.71 -36.80 0.89
C ASN A 207 18.79 -37.70 0.05
N SER A 208 17.47 -37.63 0.22
CA SER A 208 16.50 -38.31 -0.67
C SER A 208 16.60 -37.86 -2.13
N TYR A 209 17.15 -36.68 -2.37
CA TYR A 209 17.31 -36.10 -3.71
C TYR A 209 18.74 -36.19 -4.23
N ALA A 210 19.54 -37.10 -3.64
CA ALA A 210 20.96 -37.18 -3.92
C ALA A 210 21.29 -37.45 -5.39
N ASP A 211 20.49 -38.30 -6.02
CA ASP A 211 20.68 -38.82 -7.37
C ASP A 211 19.78 -38.14 -8.43
N LEU A 212 18.97 -37.15 -8.01
CA LEU A 212 17.98 -36.43 -8.84
C LEU A 212 16.83 -37.28 -9.42
N ASP A 213 16.87 -38.61 -9.29
CA ASP A 213 15.88 -39.55 -9.83
C ASP A 213 14.44 -39.35 -9.29
N HIS A 214 14.30 -38.82 -8.07
CA HIS A 214 13.00 -38.50 -7.45
C HIS A 214 12.65 -37.02 -7.51
N ILE A 215 13.16 -36.31 -8.53
CA ILE A 215 12.81 -34.92 -8.83
C ILE A 215 12.20 -34.85 -10.23
N VAL A 216 10.98 -34.31 -10.35
CA VAL A 216 10.31 -34.16 -11.64
C VAL A 216 10.85 -32.91 -12.34
N HIS A 217 11.82 -33.08 -13.26
CA HIS A 217 12.42 -31.98 -14.00
C HIS A 217 12.88 -32.37 -15.42
N THR A 218 13.13 -31.36 -16.26
CA THR A 218 13.84 -31.48 -17.54
C THR A 218 15.13 -30.66 -17.55
N SER A 219 15.19 -29.59 -16.76
CA SER A 219 16.36 -28.73 -16.62
C SER A 219 16.56 -28.28 -15.17
N VAL A 220 17.82 -28.04 -14.80
CA VAL A 220 18.22 -27.61 -13.45
C VAL A 220 19.07 -26.35 -13.57
N SER A 221 18.82 -25.36 -12.72
CA SER A 221 19.60 -24.12 -12.68
C SER A 221 19.83 -23.67 -11.24
N MET A 222 20.91 -22.92 -10.99
CA MET A 222 21.12 -22.27 -9.69
C MET A 222 20.48 -20.89 -9.72
N GLY A 223 19.61 -20.62 -8.77
CA GLY A 223 18.86 -19.37 -8.67
C GLY A 223 18.68 -18.94 -7.22
N LYS A 224 17.63 -18.18 -6.97
CA LYS A 224 17.18 -17.82 -5.64
C LYS A 224 15.76 -18.36 -5.45
N ASN A 225 15.44 -18.81 -4.24
CA ASN A 225 14.06 -19.10 -3.85
C ASN A 225 13.26 -17.79 -3.72
N MET A 226 11.95 -17.90 -3.46
CA MET A 226 11.04 -16.76 -3.27
C MET A 226 11.43 -15.82 -2.11
N TYR A 227 12.30 -16.28 -1.19
CA TYR A 227 12.83 -15.52 -0.06
C TYR A 227 14.22 -14.94 -0.35
N GLY A 228 14.70 -15.02 -1.60
CA GLY A 228 15.96 -14.43 -2.05
C GLY A 228 17.22 -15.23 -1.66
N GLN A 229 17.07 -16.40 -1.04
CA GLN A 229 18.17 -17.28 -0.65
C GLN A 229 18.61 -18.17 -1.82
N PRO A 230 19.90 -18.53 -1.94
CA PRO A 230 20.36 -19.46 -2.97
C PRO A 230 19.59 -20.79 -2.94
N ALA A 231 19.11 -21.24 -4.09
CA ALA A 231 18.39 -22.50 -4.23
C ALA A 231 18.64 -23.15 -5.60
N MET A 232 18.42 -24.46 -5.69
CA MET A 232 18.38 -25.16 -6.98
C MET A 232 16.97 -25.09 -7.53
N ASN A 233 16.86 -24.55 -8.75
CA ASN A 233 15.60 -24.42 -9.44
C ASN A 233 15.46 -25.56 -10.47
N PHE A 234 14.38 -26.31 -10.34
CA PHE A 234 14.01 -27.45 -11.18
C PHE A 234 12.86 -27.06 -12.10
N ILE A 235 13.09 -27.07 -13.41
CA ILE A 235 12.08 -26.69 -14.41
C ILE A 235 11.71 -27.91 -15.24
N HIS A 236 10.43 -28.04 -15.57
CA HIS A 236 9.91 -29.06 -16.47
C HIS A 236 9.24 -28.42 -17.71
N GLU A 237 9.86 -28.57 -18.88
CA GLU A 237 9.46 -27.90 -20.13
C GLU A 237 8.25 -28.55 -20.84
N GLY A 238 7.89 -29.78 -20.49
CA GLY A 238 6.80 -30.55 -21.12
C GLY A 238 5.36 -30.18 -20.72
N GLY A 239 5.15 -29.11 -19.93
CA GLY A 239 3.84 -28.69 -19.43
C GLY A 239 3.18 -29.69 -18.45
N ILE A 240 1.95 -29.37 -17.99
CA ILE A 240 1.25 -30.11 -16.92
C ILE A 240 1.04 -31.60 -17.27
N GLY A 241 0.72 -31.92 -18.52
CA GLY A 241 0.49 -33.30 -18.96
C GLY A 241 1.74 -34.18 -18.81
N ALA A 242 2.91 -33.68 -19.21
CA ALA A 242 4.16 -34.43 -19.07
C ALA A 242 4.63 -34.52 -17.61
N ILE A 243 4.44 -33.45 -16.83
CA ILE A 243 4.70 -33.47 -15.38
C ILE A 243 3.85 -34.54 -14.70
N SER A 244 2.55 -34.60 -15.02
CA SER A 244 1.64 -35.60 -14.47
C SER A 244 2.02 -37.03 -14.86
N GLU A 245 2.49 -37.25 -16.09
CA GLU A 245 2.97 -38.56 -16.56
C GLU A 245 4.19 -39.03 -15.77
N HIS A 246 5.19 -38.16 -15.65
CA HIS A 246 6.43 -38.43 -14.93
C HIS A 246 6.15 -38.72 -13.44
N LEU A 247 5.33 -37.87 -12.81
CA LEU A 247 4.90 -38.07 -11.42
C LEU A 247 4.13 -39.39 -11.24
N ARG A 248 3.27 -39.76 -12.20
CA ARG A 248 2.50 -41.01 -12.13
C ARG A 248 3.41 -42.25 -12.17
N GLN A 249 4.43 -42.23 -13.02
CA GLN A 249 5.40 -43.34 -13.14
C GLN A 249 6.19 -43.54 -11.85
N LEU A 250 6.74 -42.44 -11.29
CA LEU A 250 7.48 -42.48 -10.02
C LEU A 250 6.59 -42.98 -8.87
N LEU A 251 5.38 -42.43 -8.73
CA LEU A 251 4.45 -42.84 -7.68
C LEU A 251 3.99 -44.30 -7.81
N ALA A 252 3.72 -44.78 -9.03
CA ALA A 252 3.32 -46.16 -9.24
C ALA A 252 4.43 -47.14 -8.83
N GLN A 253 5.66 -46.84 -9.23
CA GLN A 253 6.84 -47.64 -8.86
C GLN A 253 7.11 -47.60 -7.35
N ASP A 254 7.06 -46.43 -6.72
CA ASP A 254 7.29 -46.29 -5.28
C ASP A 254 6.20 -46.97 -4.45
N VAL A 255 4.94 -46.88 -4.86
CA VAL A 255 3.82 -47.57 -4.21
C VAL A 255 3.97 -49.09 -4.34
N GLU A 256 4.33 -49.60 -5.52
CA GLU A 256 4.53 -51.04 -5.73
C GLU A 256 5.68 -51.60 -4.88
N ASN A 257 6.78 -50.84 -4.75
CA ASN A 257 7.98 -51.31 -4.05
C ASN A 257 7.93 -51.12 -2.53
N HIS A 258 7.27 -50.07 -2.04
CA HIS A 258 7.44 -49.63 -0.65
C HIS A 258 6.15 -49.61 0.18
N LEU A 259 4.97 -49.72 -0.43
CA LEU A 259 3.71 -49.76 0.32
C LEU A 259 3.46 -51.18 0.86
N ASP A 260 3.37 -51.33 2.18
CA ASP A 260 3.04 -52.60 2.81
C ASP A 260 1.53 -52.84 2.73
N ARG A 261 1.11 -53.57 1.70
CA ARG A 261 -0.30 -53.90 1.51
C ARG A 261 -0.87 -54.72 2.67
N LYS A 262 -0.09 -55.62 3.27
CA LYS A 262 -0.58 -56.46 4.35
C LYS A 262 -0.91 -55.61 5.58
N LEU A 263 -0.07 -54.62 5.87
CA LEU A 263 -0.30 -53.66 6.95
C LEU A 263 -1.58 -52.83 6.73
N TYR A 264 -1.89 -52.47 5.49
CA TYR A 264 -3.14 -51.77 5.14
C TYR A 264 -4.36 -52.69 5.29
N ASP A 265 -4.33 -53.89 4.69
CA ASP A 265 -5.45 -54.84 4.67
C ASP A 265 -5.78 -55.41 6.07
N ASP A 266 -4.77 -55.71 6.90
CA ASP A 266 -4.95 -56.28 8.24
C ASP A 266 -5.66 -55.31 9.22
N ASN A 267 -5.63 -54.00 8.95
CA ASN A 267 -6.18 -52.97 9.82
C ASN A 267 -7.48 -52.34 9.30
N LEU A 268 -7.90 -52.65 8.07
CA LEU A 268 -9.21 -52.29 7.51
C LEU A 268 -10.40 -52.95 8.25
N SER A 269 -10.18 -54.11 8.87
CA SER A 269 -11.22 -55.00 9.41
C SER A 269 -11.40 -54.94 10.94
N ARG A 270 -10.58 -54.19 11.68
CA ARG A 270 -10.76 -53.97 13.12
C ARG A 270 -11.85 -52.92 13.35
N SER A 271 -13.06 -53.39 13.63
CA SER A 271 -14.17 -52.53 14.06
C SER A 271 -13.83 -51.87 15.40
N ASN A 272 -13.44 -50.60 15.39
CA ASN A 272 -13.66 -49.75 16.56
C ASN A 272 -15.18 -49.58 16.67
N GLY A 273 -15.77 -50.00 17.80
CA GLY A 273 -17.21 -50.20 17.97
C GLY A 273 -18.07 -49.01 17.53
N SER A 274 -18.58 -49.06 16.29
CA SER A 274 -19.36 -48.01 15.65
C SER A 274 -20.88 -48.19 15.80
N THR A 275 -21.33 -49.05 16.72
CA THR A 275 -22.76 -49.23 17.00
C THR A 275 -23.30 -48.22 18.02
N ILE A 276 -22.44 -47.62 18.84
CA ILE A 276 -22.85 -46.61 19.84
C ILE A 276 -22.96 -45.22 19.21
N LEU A 277 -22.04 -44.87 18.31
CA LEU A 277 -21.99 -43.54 17.65
C LEU A 277 -23.14 -43.28 16.66
N LYS A 278 -23.73 -44.31 16.04
CA LYS A 278 -24.91 -44.13 15.16
C LYS A 278 -26.17 -43.72 15.93
N THR A 279 -26.33 -44.24 17.14
CA THR A 279 -27.59 -44.10 17.92
C THR A 279 -27.68 -42.74 18.61
N GLU A 280 -26.57 -42.19 19.09
CA GLU A 280 -26.54 -40.82 19.67
C GLU A 280 -26.61 -39.73 18.60
N PHE A 281 -26.09 -39.99 17.40
CA PHE A 281 -26.11 -39.03 16.28
C PHE A 281 -27.51 -38.88 15.67
N GLU A 282 -28.27 -39.98 15.51
CA GLU A 282 -29.68 -39.93 15.08
C GLU A 282 -30.60 -39.30 16.13
N ALA A 283 -30.26 -39.42 17.42
CA ALA A 283 -31.02 -38.79 18.50
C ALA A 283 -30.84 -37.26 18.52
N LEU A 284 -29.61 -36.76 18.33
CA LEU A 284 -29.31 -35.33 18.30
C LEU A 284 -29.87 -34.60 17.06
N LEU A 285 -29.89 -35.26 15.90
CA LEU A 285 -30.44 -34.73 14.66
C LEU A 285 -31.97 -34.54 14.70
N ASN A 286 -32.70 -35.46 15.33
CA ASN A 286 -34.16 -35.36 15.45
C ASN A 286 -34.59 -34.20 16.37
N THR A 287 -33.83 -33.88 17.41
CA THR A 287 -34.06 -32.69 18.24
C THR A 287 -33.85 -31.38 17.47
N ALA A 288 -32.83 -31.32 16.61
CA ALA A 288 -32.51 -30.12 15.83
C ALA A 288 -33.49 -29.87 14.66
N GLU A 289 -34.13 -30.90 14.10
CA GLU A 289 -35.17 -30.74 13.07
C GLU A 289 -36.52 -30.29 13.65
N THR A 290 -36.84 -30.68 14.88
CA THR A 290 -38.10 -30.31 15.56
C THR A 290 -38.10 -28.83 15.94
N GLU A 291 -36.96 -28.27 16.37
CA GLU A 291 -36.81 -26.83 16.66
C GLU A 291 -36.83 -25.96 15.39
N ARG A 292 -36.47 -26.51 14.23
CA ARG A 292 -36.51 -25.78 12.94
C ARG A 292 -37.92 -25.65 12.36
N GLN A 293 -38.88 -26.47 12.76
CA GLN A 293 -40.26 -26.38 12.26
C GLN A 293 -41.13 -25.38 13.04
N GLU A 294 -40.89 -25.14 14.32
CA GLU A 294 -41.68 -24.18 15.10
C GLU A 294 -41.38 -22.70 14.79
N VAL A 295 -40.26 -22.40 14.14
CA VAL A 295 -39.86 -21.02 13.80
C VAL A 295 -40.47 -20.54 12.47
N ARG A 296 -41.20 -21.39 11.73
CA ARG A 296 -41.66 -21.06 10.36
C ARG A 296 -42.99 -20.29 10.28
N GLU A 297 -43.66 -20.00 11.40
CA GLU A 297 -44.84 -19.14 11.42
C GLU A 297 -44.68 -17.97 12.39
N LYS A 298 -44.04 -16.88 11.91
CA LYS A 298 -44.37 -15.46 12.21
C LYS A 298 -43.33 -14.50 11.59
N SER A 299 -43.82 -13.42 10.99
CA SER A 299 -43.08 -12.18 10.68
C SER A 299 -44.06 -11.00 10.83
N PRO A 300 -43.65 -9.70 10.96
CA PRO A 300 -42.31 -9.11 10.73
C PRO A 300 -41.80 -8.07 11.78
N THR A 301 -40.47 -7.80 11.81
CA THR A 301 -39.75 -6.47 11.70
C THR A 301 -38.35 -6.44 12.37
N GLN A 302 -37.29 -6.14 11.58
CA GLN A 302 -35.90 -5.66 11.88
C GLN A 302 -34.98 -6.45 12.87
N PRO A 303 -33.64 -6.23 12.92
CA PRO A 303 -32.64 -5.66 11.97
C PRO A 303 -31.53 -6.68 11.60
N TYR A 304 -30.61 -6.27 10.71
CA TYR A 304 -29.55 -7.07 10.09
C TYR A 304 -28.31 -7.22 11.00
N ASP A 305 -27.83 -8.45 11.20
CA ASP A 305 -26.64 -8.79 12.00
C ASP A 305 -25.50 -9.42 11.14
N PRO A 306 -24.23 -9.23 11.54
CA PRO A 306 -23.06 -9.30 10.66
C PRO A 306 -22.44 -10.69 10.56
N MET A 307 -21.79 -10.95 9.42
CA MET A 307 -21.06 -12.19 9.15
C MET A 307 -19.56 -12.04 9.50
N PRO A 308 -18.91 -13.02 10.17
CA PRO A 308 -17.57 -12.86 10.74
C PRO A 308 -16.40 -12.96 9.75
N ASN A 309 -15.37 -12.22 10.13
CA ASN A 309 -14.09 -11.97 9.49
C ASN A 309 -13.21 -13.21 9.36
N LEU A 310 -12.81 -13.44 8.11
CA LEU A 310 -11.58 -14.09 7.71
C LEU A 310 -10.37 -13.16 7.96
N PHE A 311 -9.14 -13.62 7.77
CA PHE A 311 -7.89 -12.81 7.82
C PHE A 311 -7.10 -12.74 9.14
N ALA A 312 -7.05 -13.86 9.87
CA ALA A 312 -5.84 -14.22 10.62
C ALA A 312 -4.84 -14.89 9.67
N ALA A 313 -4.11 -14.10 8.88
CA ALA A 313 -2.83 -14.48 8.27
C ALA A 313 -2.15 -13.21 7.73
N TYR A 314 -0.83 -13.12 7.92
CA TYR A 314 0.08 -12.09 7.39
C TYR A 314 0.28 -10.83 8.23
N ALA A 315 0.96 -11.00 9.36
CA ALA A 315 2.07 -10.13 9.74
C ALA A 315 3.25 -11.04 10.10
N ASP A 316 4.38 -10.89 9.42
CA ASP A 316 5.73 -10.93 9.99
C ASP A 316 6.78 -10.89 8.88
N GLU A 317 7.66 -9.89 8.99
CA GLU A 317 9.13 -9.96 8.88
C GLU A 317 9.71 -8.70 8.22
N GLU A 318 10.48 -7.94 8.99
CA GLU A 318 11.72 -7.30 8.54
C GLU A 318 12.63 -7.02 9.75
N GLU A 319 13.85 -7.57 9.73
CA GLU A 319 15.10 -6.89 10.10
C GLU A 319 16.31 -7.83 9.89
N ALA A 320 17.33 -7.40 9.14
CA ALA A 320 18.73 -7.82 9.32
C ALA A 320 19.73 -6.90 8.58
N GLU A 321 20.84 -6.61 9.26
CA GLU A 321 21.84 -5.57 9.05
C GLU A 321 22.95 -5.88 8.03
N VAL A 322 23.71 -4.82 7.69
CA VAL A 322 24.83 -4.78 6.74
C VAL A 322 26.18 -4.82 7.49
N GLN A 323 27.14 -5.61 6.98
CA GLN A 323 28.56 -5.47 7.32
C GLN A 323 29.42 -5.28 6.06
N VAL A 324 30.42 -4.41 6.17
CA VAL A 324 31.36 -3.96 5.12
C VAL A 324 32.74 -4.57 5.35
N ALA A 325 33.41 -5.10 4.30
CA ALA A 325 34.88 -5.08 4.16
C ALA A 325 35.40 -5.54 2.76
N GLU A 326 36.19 -4.63 2.14
CA GLU A 326 37.49 -4.74 1.42
C GLU A 326 37.81 -5.73 0.25
N SER A 327 37.95 -5.11 -0.93
CA SER A 327 39.02 -5.11 -1.97
C SER A 327 39.91 -6.33 -2.38
N ARG A 328 39.95 -6.50 -3.74
CA ARG A 328 41.06 -6.87 -4.69
C ARG A 328 41.47 -8.37 -4.89
N PRO A 329 42.13 -8.76 -6.02
CA PRO A 329 41.92 -8.42 -7.45
C PRO A 329 42.13 -9.61 -8.47
N SER A 330 41.95 -9.33 -9.78
CA SER A 330 42.56 -9.96 -11.00
C SER A 330 42.05 -11.35 -11.50
N PRO A 331 42.35 -11.82 -12.75
CA PRO A 331 42.65 -11.16 -14.03
C PRO A 331 42.13 -11.86 -15.34
N SER A 332 42.19 -11.12 -16.46
CA SER A 332 42.60 -11.53 -17.83
C SER A 332 41.82 -12.59 -18.66
N ARG A 333 41.39 -12.22 -19.89
CA ARG A 333 42.04 -12.52 -21.20
C ARG A 333 41.05 -12.39 -22.38
N ALA A 334 41.38 -11.44 -23.26
CA ALA A 334 41.45 -11.45 -24.74
C ALA A 334 40.38 -12.13 -25.65
N PRO A 335 40.22 -11.62 -26.89
CA PRO A 335 39.03 -11.78 -27.72
C PRO A 335 39.20 -12.74 -28.91
N SER A 336 38.09 -13.15 -29.54
CA SER A 336 38.12 -13.80 -30.86
C SER A 336 36.96 -13.34 -31.76
N ALA A 337 37.28 -13.28 -33.05
CA ALA A 337 36.56 -12.60 -34.13
C ALA A 337 35.52 -13.49 -34.83
N SER A 338 34.63 -12.90 -35.63
CA SER A 338 34.28 -13.43 -36.97
C SER A 338 33.57 -12.42 -37.87
N ARG A 339 33.97 -12.42 -39.14
CA ARG A 339 33.41 -11.70 -40.31
C ARG A 339 32.32 -12.54 -40.98
N LYS A 340 31.33 -11.91 -41.65
CA LYS A 340 30.72 -12.43 -42.89
C LYS A 340 30.18 -11.31 -43.81
N LYS A 341 30.21 -11.59 -45.11
CA LYS A 341 30.15 -10.71 -46.30
C LYS A 341 28.74 -10.30 -46.77
N LYS A 342 28.69 -9.17 -47.50
CA LYS A 342 27.59 -8.61 -48.32
C LYS A 342 27.52 -9.23 -49.73
N GLY A 343 26.31 -9.21 -50.32
CA GLY A 343 26.02 -9.40 -51.77
C GLY A 343 25.39 -8.13 -52.39
N GLU A 344 25.38 -8.07 -53.73
CA GLU A 344 25.40 -6.90 -54.62
C GLU A 344 24.03 -6.30 -55.06
N GLU A 345 24.02 -4.95 -55.19
CA GLU A 345 23.43 -4.02 -56.21
C GLU A 345 21.92 -3.99 -56.59
N PRO A 346 21.36 -2.85 -57.09
CA PRO A 346 22.02 -1.69 -57.72
C PRO A 346 21.66 -0.28 -57.18
N GLU A 347 22.59 0.68 -57.34
CA GLU A 347 22.41 2.11 -57.07
C GLU A 347 22.27 2.91 -58.38
N MET A 348 21.39 3.93 -58.36
CA MET A 348 21.31 4.98 -59.37
C MET A 348 21.48 6.35 -58.70
N PHE A 349 22.46 7.10 -59.22
CA PHE A 349 22.69 8.55 -59.14
C PHE A 349 22.90 9.22 -57.76
N ASN A 350 24.16 9.56 -57.47
CA ASN A 350 24.53 10.56 -56.47
C ASN A 350 25.47 11.61 -57.10
N LEU A 351 24.98 12.85 -57.25
CA LEU A 351 25.62 13.95 -57.99
C LEU A 351 26.37 14.95 -57.09
N PHE A 352 26.73 14.59 -55.85
CA PHE A 352 27.30 15.55 -54.89
C PHE A 352 28.46 15.03 -54.03
N SER A 353 29.26 14.11 -54.55
CA SER A 353 30.50 13.67 -53.86
C SER A 353 31.73 13.83 -54.75
N GLN A 354 32.11 15.08 -55.02
CA GLN A 354 33.47 15.41 -55.42
C GLN A 354 33.88 16.71 -54.72
N GLU A 355 34.46 16.57 -53.54
CA GLU A 355 35.48 17.49 -53.01
C GLU A 355 36.06 16.86 -51.74
N ASN A 356 37.24 16.26 -51.89
CA ASN A 356 38.32 16.08 -50.90
C ASN A 356 39.24 14.93 -51.37
N MET A 357 39.88 15.13 -52.51
CA MET A 357 41.11 14.41 -52.89
C MET A 357 42.24 15.44 -52.91
N TYR A 358 42.83 15.75 -51.76
CA TYR A 358 44.21 16.27 -51.63
C TYR A 358 44.60 16.15 -50.16
N ASP A 359 45.21 15.02 -49.80
CA ASP A 359 46.19 14.88 -48.71
C ASP A 359 46.78 13.46 -48.77
N GLU A 360 47.46 13.15 -49.87
CA GLU A 360 48.46 12.08 -49.91
C GLU A 360 49.83 12.75 -50.00
N ALA A 361 50.60 12.69 -48.91
CA ALA A 361 51.99 13.11 -48.88
C ALA A 361 52.82 12.09 -49.66
N ALA A 362 53.29 12.49 -50.85
CA ALA A 362 54.25 11.73 -51.63
C ALA A 362 55.60 11.65 -50.89
N THR A 363 56.18 10.45 -50.90
CA THR A 363 57.51 10.11 -50.41
C THR A 363 58.62 10.89 -51.12
N GLN A 364 59.66 11.22 -50.34
CA GLN A 364 60.87 11.97 -50.73
C GLN A 364 61.57 11.40 -51.98
N GLU A 365 61.71 12.22 -53.02
CA GLU A 365 62.84 12.19 -53.96
C GLU A 365 63.21 13.64 -54.37
N ASP A 366 64.50 13.86 -54.63
CA ASP A 366 65.26 15.11 -54.63
C ASP A 366 64.57 16.40 -55.16
N MET A 367 64.49 17.42 -54.28
CA MET A 367 63.96 18.74 -54.59
C MET A 367 65.05 19.75 -55.01
N THR A 368 64.93 20.29 -56.21
CA THR A 368 65.69 21.47 -56.67
C THR A 368 65.13 22.76 -56.06
N GLY A 369 66.02 23.72 -55.78
CA GLY A 369 65.75 24.94 -54.97
C GLY A 369 64.64 25.89 -55.45
N GLU A 370 64.05 25.69 -56.63
CA GLU A 370 62.93 26.51 -57.12
C GLU A 370 61.55 26.05 -56.62
N ARG A 371 61.35 24.76 -56.30
CA ARG A 371 60.06 24.28 -55.74
C ARG A 371 59.90 24.61 -54.24
N ALA A 372 60.99 24.62 -53.48
CA ALA A 372 60.97 24.99 -52.05
C ALA A 372 60.53 26.44 -51.81
N ALA A 373 60.88 27.38 -52.70
CA ALA A 373 60.46 28.77 -52.61
C ALA A 373 58.98 28.98 -52.97
N ALA A 374 58.43 28.16 -53.89
CA ALA A 374 57.01 28.18 -54.23
C ALA A 374 56.15 27.56 -53.11
N GLU A 375 56.64 26.50 -52.48
CA GLU A 375 55.99 25.84 -51.35
C GLU A 375 56.03 26.68 -50.07
N ALA A 376 57.13 27.41 -49.82
CA ALA A 376 57.22 28.40 -48.73
C ALA A 376 56.22 29.56 -48.91
N LYS A 377 56.06 30.09 -50.13
CA LYS A 377 55.05 31.12 -50.43
C LYS A 377 53.61 30.58 -50.33
N TRP A 378 53.39 29.30 -50.62
CA TRP A 378 52.08 28.65 -50.47
C TRP A 378 51.75 28.39 -48.99
N GLN A 379 52.74 27.97 -48.19
CA GLN A 379 52.66 27.85 -46.73
C GLN A 379 52.40 29.20 -46.07
N GLU A 380 53.11 30.27 -46.46
CA GLU A 380 52.84 31.63 -45.97
C GLU A 380 51.43 32.11 -46.31
N ARG A 381 50.94 31.86 -47.54
CA ARG A 381 49.56 32.19 -47.91
C ARG A 381 48.55 31.37 -47.13
N ARG A 382 48.80 30.08 -46.89
CA ARG A 382 47.94 29.22 -46.05
C ARG A 382 47.90 29.71 -44.61
N GLN A 383 49.05 30.07 -44.03
CA GLN A 383 49.14 30.62 -42.69
C GLN A 383 48.39 31.95 -42.58
N LYS A 384 48.53 32.83 -43.58
CA LYS A 384 47.79 34.10 -43.64
C LYS A 384 46.27 33.88 -43.77
N PHE A 385 45.85 32.93 -44.61
CA PHE A 385 44.45 32.53 -44.72
C PHE A 385 43.93 31.85 -43.45
N GLU A 386 44.75 31.07 -42.73
CA GLU A 386 44.39 30.45 -41.44
C GLU A 386 44.31 31.48 -40.31
N GLU A 387 45.16 32.51 -40.31
CA GLU A 387 45.08 33.64 -39.38
C GLU A 387 43.84 34.51 -39.67
N GLU A 388 43.53 34.79 -40.93
CA GLU A 388 42.29 35.50 -41.31
C GLU A 388 41.05 34.68 -40.94
N ARG A 389 41.03 33.36 -41.18
CA ARG A 389 39.94 32.47 -40.74
C ARG A 389 39.82 32.37 -39.22
N LYS A 390 40.92 32.40 -38.48
CA LYS A 390 40.89 32.43 -37.01
C LYS A 390 40.24 33.73 -36.50
N LYS A 391 40.59 34.88 -37.08
CA LYS A 391 39.97 36.17 -36.75
C LYS A 391 38.46 36.18 -37.04
N GLU A 392 38.01 35.55 -38.12
CA GLU A 392 36.58 35.46 -38.44
C GLU A 392 35.77 34.57 -37.47
N MET A 393 36.43 33.63 -36.78
CA MET A 393 35.81 32.71 -35.80
C MET A 393 35.87 33.24 -34.35
N GLU A 394 36.45 34.41 -34.11
CA GLU A 394 36.46 35.02 -32.78
C GLU A 394 35.04 35.50 -32.37
N PRO A 395 34.67 35.33 -31.09
CA PRO A 395 33.42 35.86 -30.56
C PRO A 395 33.36 37.38 -30.72
N ARG A 396 32.21 37.89 -31.16
CA ARG A 396 32.01 39.33 -31.41
C ARG A 396 30.62 39.78 -30.96
N PRO A 397 30.38 41.08 -30.74
CA PRO A 397 29.04 41.57 -30.42
C PRO A 397 28.02 41.18 -31.49
N PHE A 398 26.83 40.75 -31.07
CA PHE A 398 25.76 40.39 -31.99
C PHE A 398 25.13 41.67 -32.58
N THR A 399 25.17 41.78 -33.91
CA THR A 399 24.68 42.94 -34.67
C THR A 399 23.30 42.75 -35.29
N GLY A 400 22.65 41.60 -35.06
CA GLY A 400 21.31 41.30 -35.56
C GLY A 400 20.21 41.78 -34.61
N GLU A 401 18.95 41.68 -35.07
CA GLU A 401 17.79 41.96 -34.23
C GLU A 401 17.66 40.90 -33.13
N THR A 402 17.69 41.32 -31.87
CA THR A 402 17.47 40.45 -30.70
C THR A 402 15.99 40.23 -30.50
N ARG A 403 15.54 38.97 -30.59
CA ARG A 403 14.13 38.62 -30.34
C ARG A 403 13.93 38.06 -28.93
N PRO A 404 12.74 38.24 -28.32
CA PRO A 404 12.43 37.75 -26.98
C PRO A 404 12.63 36.23 -26.82
N GLU A 405 12.39 35.46 -27.88
CA GLU A 405 12.51 34.01 -27.90
C GLU A 405 13.95 33.48 -27.92
N TYR A 406 14.96 34.34 -28.13
CA TYR A 406 16.35 33.90 -28.12
C TYR A 406 16.83 33.57 -26.71
N ARG A 407 17.52 32.45 -26.58
CA ARG A 407 18.21 31.98 -25.36
C ARG A 407 19.70 31.83 -25.60
N ASN A 408 20.47 31.74 -24.52
CA ASN A 408 21.87 31.33 -24.61
C ASN A 408 21.99 29.97 -25.31
N GLY A 409 22.77 29.90 -26.38
CA GLY A 409 22.89 28.73 -27.26
C GLY A 409 21.94 28.75 -28.47
N SER A 410 21.19 29.83 -28.72
CA SER A 410 20.33 29.93 -29.91
C SER A 410 21.17 30.18 -31.17
N ILE A 411 21.02 29.31 -32.15
CA ILE A 411 21.54 29.43 -33.50
C ILE A 411 20.79 30.55 -34.22
N VAL A 412 21.56 31.49 -34.73
CA VAL A 412 21.09 32.64 -35.50
C VAL A 412 22.02 32.88 -36.68
N LYS A 413 21.53 33.64 -37.67
CA LYS A 413 22.33 34.10 -38.80
C LYS A 413 22.67 35.58 -38.58
N SER A 414 23.95 35.92 -38.58
CA SER A 414 24.44 37.31 -38.55
C SER A 414 25.27 37.58 -39.80
N GLY A 415 24.75 38.43 -40.69
CA GLY A 415 25.31 38.62 -42.04
C GLY A 415 25.24 37.33 -42.85
N GLU A 416 26.39 36.84 -43.33
CA GLU A 416 26.50 35.59 -44.09
C GLU A 416 26.88 34.37 -43.22
N GLN A 417 27.13 34.55 -41.92
CA GLN A 417 27.60 33.49 -41.03
C GLN A 417 26.53 33.02 -40.04
N TYR A 418 26.52 31.72 -39.76
CA TYR A 418 25.71 31.11 -38.70
C TYR A 418 26.53 30.96 -37.43
N GLY A 419 25.91 31.15 -36.28
CA GLY A 419 26.56 31.07 -34.98
C GLY A 419 25.53 30.99 -33.86
N TYR A 420 25.99 30.79 -32.63
CA TYR A 420 25.12 30.77 -31.46
C TYR A 420 25.31 32.02 -30.59
N LEU A 421 24.27 32.39 -29.86
CA LEU A 421 24.28 33.53 -28.95
C LEU A 421 24.74 33.14 -27.54
N ARG A 422 25.47 34.03 -26.87
CA ARG A 422 25.77 34.01 -25.43
C ARG A 422 25.52 35.38 -24.81
N GLY A 423 25.14 35.42 -23.53
CA GLY A 423 24.81 36.66 -22.83
C GLY A 423 23.43 37.23 -23.19
N VAL A 424 22.51 36.42 -23.72
CA VAL A 424 21.14 36.86 -24.02
C VAL A 424 20.43 37.26 -22.73
N GLY A 425 19.85 38.47 -22.70
CA GLY A 425 19.29 39.09 -21.48
C GLY A 425 20.24 40.05 -20.75
N THR A 426 21.47 40.22 -21.24
CA THR A 426 22.43 41.23 -20.77
C THR A 426 22.64 42.33 -21.84
N PRO A 427 23.18 43.51 -21.48
CA PRO A 427 23.45 44.58 -22.44
C PRO A 427 24.44 44.20 -23.56
N GLU A 428 25.24 43.14 -23.36
CA GLU A 428 26.33 42.74 -24.26
C GLU A 428 26.11 41.30 -24.79
N VAL A 429 25.18 41.13 -25.72
CA VAL A 429 24.96 39.84 -26.39
C VAL A 429 26.12 39.54 -27.35
N GLN A 430 26.75 38.37 -27.19
CA GLN A 430 27.86 37.91 -28.01
C GLN A 430 27.40 36.86 -29.02
N PHE A 431 27.90 36.98 -30.25
CA PHE A 431 27.76 36.01 -31.34
C PHE A 431 29.02 35.18 -31.47
N HIS A 432 28.86 33.87 -31.39
CA HIS A 432 29.93 32.88 -31.55
C HIS A 432 29.76 32.16 -32.90
N PRO A 433 30.61 32.43 -33.91
CA PRO A 433 30.52 31.79 -35.21
C PRO A 433 30.63 30.25 -35.15
N LEU A 434 29.78 29.54 -35.90
CA LEU A 434 29.77 28.09 -36.03
C LEU A 434 30.25 27.66 -37.41
N LYS A 435 31.17 26.70 -37.46
CA LYS A 435 31.60 26.08 -38.71
C LYS A 435 30.60 24.99 -39.11
N LEU A 436 29.62 25.36 -39.93
CA LEU A 436 28.62 24.44 -40.47
C LEU A 436 29.00 23.94 -41.86
N THR A 437 28.78 22.64 -42.11
CA THR A 437 28.84 22.07 -43.47
C THR A 437 27.77 22.68 -44.38
N VAL A 438 27.94 22.61 -45.70
CA VAL A 438 26.96 23.16 -46.67
C VAL A 438 25.55 22.64 -46.39
N THR A 439 25.40 21.34 -46.15
CA THR A 439 24.11 20.72 -45.82
C THR A 439 23.52 21.25 -44.50
N GLN A 440 24.35 21.52 -43.49
CA GLN A 440 23.89 22.11 -42.23
C GLN A 440 23.51 23.58 -42.38
N GLN A 441 24.17 24.34 -43.25
CA GLN A 441 23.78 25.73 -43.56
C GLN A 441 22.41 25.77 -44.24
N TYR A 442 22.14 24.85 -45.16
CA TYR A 442 20.81 24.69 -45.75
C TYR A 442 19.78 24.27 -44.69
N ARG A 443 20.09 23.32 -43.79
CA ARG A 443 19.17 22.99 -42.68
C ARG A 443 18.89 24.20 -41.78
N ALA A 444 19.90 24.98 -41.43
CA ALA A 444 19.77 26.19 -40.63
C ALA A 444 18.83 27.22 -41.29
N ALA A 445 18.95 27.40 -42.62
CA ALA A 445 18.15 28.35 -43.37
C ALA A 445 16.65 28.06 -43.36
N TYR A 446 16.25 26.79 -43.26
CA TYR A 446 14.82 26.40 -43.16
C TYR A 446 14.36 26.25 -41.72
N TYR A 447 15.25 25.85 -40.80
CA TYR A 447 14.95 25.67 -39.39
C TYR A 447 14.70 27.01 -38.66
N ILE A 448 15.55 28.01 -38.87
CA ILE A 448 15.46 29.29 -38.14
C ILE A 448 14.09 29.97 -38.38
N PRO A 449 13.59 30.13 -39.62
CA PRO A 449 12.26 30.69 -39.87
C PRO A 449 11.11 29.84 -39.31
N LEU A 450 11.26 28.51 -39.26
CA LEU A 450 10.26 27.62 -38.66
C LEU A 450 10.16 27.85 -37.15
N ARG A 451 11.30 27.91 -36.46
CA ARG A 451 11.36 28.21 -35.02
C ARG A 451 10.74 29.57 -34.71
N GLU A 452 11.07 30.57 -35.52
CA GLU A 452 10.55 31.93 -35.38
C GLU A 452 9.02 31.99 -35.59
N ALA A 453 8.50 31.31 -36.62
CA ALA A 453 7.05 31.25 -36.87
C ALA A 453 6.29 30.57 -35.71
N TYR A 454 6.88 29.52 -35.11
CA TYR A 454 6.32 28.84 -33.95
C TYR A 454 6.20 29.78 -32.75
N HIS A 455 7.30 30.45 -32.37
CA HIS A 455 7.28 31.35 -31.22
C HIS A 455 6.38 32.57 -31.44
N ASN A 456 6.34 33.12 -32.66
CA ASN A 456 5.47 34.25 -32.97
C ASN A 456 3.98 33.88 -32.82
N LEU A 457 3.56 32.74 -33.39
CA LEU A 457 2.18 32.25 -33.21
C LEU A 457 1.87 32.01 -31.73
N TYR A 458 2.73 31.24 -31.04
CA TYR A 458 2.48 30.85 -29.65
C TYR A 458 2.40 32.06 -28.72
N ASN A 459 3.37 32.98 -28.81
CA ASN A 459 3.41 34.16 -27.96
C ASN A 459 2.25 35.10 -28.27
N LYS A 460 1.90 35.29 -29.55
CA LYS A 460 0.81 36.20 -29.91
C LYS A 460 -0.55 35.67 -29.47
N GLU A 461 -0.79 34.37 -29.63
CA GLU A 461 -2.00 33.73 -29.13
C GLU A 461 -2.04 33.71 -27.59
N ALA A 462 -0.90 33.53 -26.92
CA ALA A 462 -0.81 33.58 -25.46
C ALA A 462 -1.05 35.00 -24.89
N GLU A 463 -0.56 36.04 -25.58
CA GLU A 463 -0.72 37.44 -25.14
C GLU A 463 -2.12 37.99 -25.42
N THR A 464 -2.72 37.60 -26.54
CA THR A 464 -4.00 38.19 -26.99
C THR A 464 -5.21 37.33 -26.65
N GLU A 465 -5.02 36.06 -26.28
CA GLU A 465 -6.09 35.07 -26.06
C GLU A 465 -7.09 35.00 -27.23
N THR A 466 -6.61 35.27 -28.45
CA THR A 466 -7.41 35.22 -29.68
C THR A 466 -6.73 34.35 -30.72
N GLU A 467 -7.54 33.68 -31.53
CA GLU A 467 -7.05 32.80 -32.58
C GLU A 467 -6.36 33.62 -33.68
N GLN A 468 -5.18 33.19 -34.13
CA GLN A 468 -4.40 33.89 -35.18
C GLN A 468 -4.25 33.01 -36.43
N PRO A 469 -5.27 32.94 -37.31
CA PRO A 469 -5.26 32.04 -38.47
C PRO A 469 -4.09 32.31 -39.43
N GLU A 470 -3.75 33.58 -39.66
CA GLU A 470 -2.70 33.98 -40.60
C GLU A 470 -1.30 33.53 -40.12
N LEU A 471 -1.00 33.67 -38.83
CA LEU A 471 0.26 33.21 -38.24
C LEU A 471 0.34 31.68 -38.24
N ARG A 472 -0.80 31.01 -38.07
CA ARG A 472 -0.86 29.54 -38.12
C ARG A 472 -0.63 29.00 -39.53
N GLU A 473 -1.20 29.63 -40.54
CA GLU A 473 -0.90 29.31 -41.95
C GLU A 473 0.58 29.50 -42.28
N GLU A 474 1.22 30.54 -41.73
CA GLU A 474 2.66 30.75 -41.89
C GLU A 474 3.48 29.63 -41.22
N LEU A 475 3.12 29.22 -40.01
CA LEU A 475 3.75 28.08 -39.34
C LEU A 475 3.62 26.78 -40.17
N VAL A 476 2.41 26.49 -40.68
CA VAL A 476 2.16 25.33 -41.56
C VAL A 476 3.04 25.40 -42.82
N ARG A 477 3.12 26.58 -43.46
CA ARG A 477 3.91 26.81 -44.68
C ARG A 477 5.39 26.59 -44.45
N ARG A 478 5.94 27.10 -43.33
CA ARG A 478 7.35 26.91 -42.97
C ARG A 478 7.67 25.46 -42.66
N TYR A 479 6.78 24.77 -41.94
CA TYR A 479 6.92 23.35 -41.64
C TYR A 479 6.91 22.52 -42.92
N ASP A 480 5.93 22.72 -43.81
CA ASP A 480 5.82 21.97 -45.06
C ASP A 480 7.04 22.21 -45.98
N SER A 481 7.60 23.42 -45.96
CA SER A 481 8.82 23.75 -46.70
C SER A 481 10.05 23.02 -46.16
N PHE A 482 10.19 22.93 -44.83
CA PHE A 482 11.24 22.13 -44.19
C PHE A 482 11.06 20.64 -44.54
N TYR A 483 9.84 20.13 -44.40
CA TYR A 483 9.51 18.71 -44.62
C TYR A 483 9.78 18.25 -46.06
N ARG A 484 9.50 19.10 -47.05
CA ARG A 484 9.79 18.80 -48.47
C ARG A 484 11.27 18.62 -48.75
N MET A 485 12.13 19.40 -48.09
CA MET A 485 13.58 19.39 -48.33
C MET A 485 14.31 18.35 -47.47
N PHE A 486 13.94 18.23 -46.19
CA PHE A 486 14.70 17.44 -45.20
C PHE A 486 13.93 16.28 -44.58
N ARG A 487 12.67 16.05 -44.97
CA ARG A 487 11.75 15.09 -44.32
C ARG A 487 11.46 15.47 -42.86
N GLU A 488 11.21 14.48 -41.99
CA GLU A 488 10.68 14.69 -40.65
C GLU A 488 11.69 15.43 -39.74
N LEU A 489 11.20 16.34 -38.89
CA LEU A 489 12.01 17.03 -37.88
C LEU A 489 12.69 16.03 -36.94
N ASN A 490 11.96 14.98 -36.54
CA ASN A 490 12.47 13.91 -35.67
C ASN A 490 13.32 12.85 -36.41
N GLY A 491 13.63 13.04 -37.70
CA GLY A 491 14.60 12.20 -38.41
C GLY A 491 15.99 12.29 -37.78
N LYS A 492 16.74 11.17 -37.73
CA LYS A 492 18.03 11.05 -36.99
C LYS A 492 19.01 12.20 -37.26
N ASP A 493 19.20 12.59 -38.53
CA ASP A 493 20.13 13.65 -38.91
C ASP A 493 19.61 15.05 -38.60
N ASN A 494 18.28 15.26 -38.68
CA ASN A 494 17.64 16.53 -38.38
C ASN A 494 17.62 16.77 -36.88
N ALA A 495 17.20 15.77 -36.08
CA ALA A 495 17.22 15.84 -34.62
C ALA A 495 18.62 16.15 -34.08
N LYS A 496 19.66 15.53 -34.62
CA LYS A 496 21.06 15.81 -34.24
C LYS A 496 21.47 17.27 -34.49
N PHE A 497 20.99 17.87 -35.57
CA PHE A 497 21.26 19.28 -35.88
C PHE A 497 20.40 20.22 -35.03
N LEU A 498 19.10 19.97 -34.91
CA LEU A 498 18.18 20.81 -34.14
C LEU A 498 18.60 20.88 -32.67
N LEU A 499 19.08 19.78 -32.08
CA LEU A 499 19.57 19.76 -30.69
C LEU A 499 20.85 20.59 -30.45
N MET A 500 21.51 21.11 -31.49
CA MET A 500 22.59 22.10 -31.35
C MET A 500 22.03 23.49 -30.99
N ASP A 501 20.74 23.72 -31.22
CA ASP A 501 20.03 24.95 -30.87
C ASP A 501 19.39 24.85 -29.49
N ALA A 502 19.47 25.91 -28.70
CA ALA A 502 18.85 25.95 -27.37
C ALA A 502 17.32 25.72 -27.40
N GLY A 503 16.63 26.16 -28.47
CA GLY A 503 15.19 25.94 -28.70
C GLY A 503 14.87 24.65 -29.47
N GLY A 504 15.87 23.85 -29.82
CA GLY A 504 15.72 22.70 -30.71
C GLY A 504 14.73 21.64 -30.24
N ARG A 505 14.67 21.40 -28.92
CA ARG A 505 13.74 20.42 -28.32
C ARG A 505 12.28 20.81 -28.49
N GLU A 506 11.97 22.11 -28.42
CA GLU A 506 10.61 22.63 -28.56
C GLU A 506 10.12 22.42 -30.00
N ILE A 507 11.00 22.64 -30.99
CA ILE A 507 10.65 22.43 -32.40
C ILE A 507 10.50 20.95 -32.75
N LEU A 508 11.29 20.05 -32.14
CA LEU A 508 11.10 18.60 -32.31
C LEU A 508 9.73 18.11 -31.81
N SER A 509 9.11 18.83 -30.87
CA SER A 509 7.77 18.50 -30.35
C SER A 509 6.62 18.86 -31.29
N LEU A 510 6.90 19.55 -32.41
CA LEU A 510 5.92 19.79 -33.48
C LEU A 510 5.52 18.51 -34.23
N GLU A 511 6.24 17.41 -33.99
CA GLU A 511 5.95 16.08 -34.51
C GLU A 511 5.82 15.08 -33.37
N ARG A 512 4.71 14.34 -33.34
CA ARG A 512 4.49 13.24 -32.38
C ARG A 512 4.45 11.90 -33.11
N SER A 513 5.00 10.85 -32.49
CA SER A 513 4.89 9.47 -32.99
C SER A 513 3.68 8.80 -32.34
N VAL A 514 2.65 8.50 -33.14
CA VAL A 514 1.45 7.76 -32.71
C VAL A 514 1.36 6.49 -33.55
N ASN A 515 1.42 5.32 -32.93
CA ASN A 515 1.41 4.02 -33.60
C ASN A 515 2.48 3.85 -34.69
N GLY A 516 3.67 4.41 -34.48
CA GLY A 516 4.78 4.36 -35.44
C GLY A 516 4.62 5.26 -36.67
N LYS A 517 3.58 6.11 -36.72
CA LYS A 517 3.42 7.16 -37.73
C LYS A 517 3.65 8.53 -37.11
N ILE A 518 4.40 9.37 -37.82
CA ILE A 518 4.65 10.75 -37.41
C ILE A 518 3.43 11.61 -37.77
N GLN A 519 2.91 12.32 -36.79
CA GLN A 519 1.77 13.23 -36.92
C GLN A 519 2.17 14.65 -36.49
N LYS A 520 1.61 15.66 -37.17
CA LYS A 520 1.74 17.07 -36.78
C LYS A 520 1.12 17.33 -35.40
N ALA A 521 1.71 18.23 -34.62
CA ALA A 521 1.18 18.69 -33.34
C ALA A 521 -0.11 19.52 -33.49
N ASP A 522 -0.89 19.63 -32.41
CA ASP A 522 -2.21 20.26 -32.46
C ASP A 522 -2.16 21.78 -32.73
N ILE A 523 -1.03 22.44 -32.45
CA ILE A 523 -0.78 23.87 -32.74
C ILE A 523 -0.93 24.23 -34.24
N PHE A 524 -0.80 23.24 -35.13
CA PHE A 524 -1.04 23.44 -36.57
C PHE A 524 -2.53 23.56 -36.93
N SER A 525 -3.43 23.18 -36.01
CA SER A 525 -4.87 23.09 -36.27
C SER A 525 -5.74 23.93 -35.31
N VAL A 526 -5.32 24.08 -34.05
CA VAL A 526 -6.11 24.78 -33.02
C VAL A 526 -5.19 25.62 -32.12
N PRO A 527 -5.71 26.68 -31.47
CA PRO A 527 -4.97 27.39 -30.43
C PRO A 527 -4.59 26.43 -29.29
N VAL A 528 -3.34 26.47 -28.85
CA VAL A 528 -2.82 25.64 -27.74
C VAL A 528 -2.40 26.47 -26.53
N SER A 529 -2.35 27.79 -26.67
CA SER A 529 -1.95 28.74 -25.61
C SER A 529 -3.12 29.25 -24.77
N PHE A 530 -4.37 29.11 -25.24
CA PHE A 530 -5.59 29.52 -24.51
C PHE A 530 -6.80 28.65 -24.92
N ASN A 531 -7.87 28.66 -24.12
CA ASN A 531 -9.08 27.84 -24.36
C ASN A 531 -10.15 28.66 -25.10
N ALA A 532 -10.38 28.35 -26.38
CA ALA A 532 -11.38 29.04 -27.20
C ALA A 532 -12.86 28.83 -26.76
N ASN A 533 -13.12 27.86 -25.88
CA ASN A 533 -14.47 27.58 -25.34
C ASN A 533 -14.70 28.22 -23.96
N GLU A 534 -13.90 29.22 -23.59
CA GLU A 534 -14.14 29.94 -22.36
C GLU A 534 -15.48 30.69 -22.43
N VAL A 535 -16.29 30.54 -21.38
CA VAL A 535 -17.58 31.23 -21.28
C VAL A 535 -17.29 32.72 -21.22
N THR A 536 -17.63 33.46 -22.26
CA THR A 536 -17.40 34.91 -22.36
C THR A 536 -18.59 35.74 -21.87
N HIS A 537 -19.75 35.10 -21.72
CA HIS A 537 -20.97 35.72 -21.24
C HIS A 537 -21.88 34.67 -20.59
N VAL A 538 -22.57 35.06 -19.51
CA VAL A 538 -23.58 34.24 -18.82
C VAL A 538 -24.83 35.07 -18.55
N ASP A 539 -25.98 34.46 -18.74
CA ASP A 539 -27.28 35.13 -18.57
C ASP A 539 -27.71 35.17 -17.10
N THR A 540 -27.19 34.26 -16.27
CA THR A 540 -27.59 34.13 -14.86
C THR A 540 -26.42 34.21 -13.89
N PRO A 541 -26.60 34.80 -12.68
CA PRO A 541 -25.59 34.79 -11.63
C PRO A 541 -25.17 33.39 -11.20
N GLN A 542 -26.04 32.40 -11.39
CA GLN A 542 -25.79 31.01 -11.03
C GLN A 542 -24.83 30.33 -12.03
N GLU A 543 -24.96 30.66 -13.32
CA GLU A 543 -23.98 30.27 -14.34
C GLU A 543 -22.65 31.00 -14.14
N ALA A 544 -22.68 32.29 -13.75
CA ALA A 544 -21.48 33.04 -13.38
C ALA A 544 -20.74 32.38 -12.22
N LEU A 545 -21.46 31.95 -11.19
CA LEU A 545 -20.90 31.23 -10.04
C LEU A 545 -20.30 29.90 -10.48
N ALA A 546 -21.01 29.12 -11.30
CA ALA A 546 -20.48 27.86 -11.83
C ALA A 546 -19.22 28.08 -12.68
N ALA A 547 -19.20 29.12 -13.53
CA ALA A 547 -18.03 29.49 -14.33
C ALA A 547 -16.85 29.89 -13.43
N SER A 548 -17.08 30.69 -12.39
CA SER A 548 -16.05 31.05 -11.40
C SER A 548 -15.47 29.83 -10.69
N LEU A 549 -16.33 28.93 -10.21
CA LEU A 549 -15.89 27.70 -9.54
C LEU A 549 -15.15 26.77 -10.51
N ASN A 550 -15.57 26.70 -11.77
CA ASN A 550 -14.91 25.90 -12.80
C ASN A 550 -13.59 26.52 -13.27
N LYS A 551 -13.38 27.83 -13.17
CA LYS A 551 -12.12 28.50 -13.55
C LYS A 551 -11.13 28.61 -12.40
N PHE A 552 -11.58 29.06 -11.23
CA PHE A 552 -10.73 29.40 -10.08
C PHE A 552 -10.86 28.43 -8.90
N GLY A 553 -11.88 27.58 -8.87
CA GLY A 553 -12.15 26.71 -7.70
C GLY A 553 -12.73 27.45 -6.49
N GLU A 554 -12.97 28.76 -6.61
CA GLU A 554 -13.52 29.63 -5.57
C GLU A 554 -14.48 30.67 -6.15
N VAL A 555 -15.18 31.39 -5.27
CA VAL A 555 -16.06 32.50 -5.66
C VAL A 555 -15.20 33.72 -5.94
N ASN A 556 -15.05 34.08 -7.21
CA ASN A 556 -14.35 35.27 -7.67
C ASN A 556 -15.38 36.27 -8.18
N LEU A 557 -15.75 37.22 -7.33
CA LEU A 557 -16.77 38.21 -7.65
C LEU A 557 -16.38 39.10 -8.84
N GLU A 558 -15.11 39.46 -8.96
CA GLU A 558 -14.62 40.31 -10.07
C GLU A 558 -14.78 39.60 -11.42
N TYR A 559 -14.48 38.30 -11.49
CA TYR A 559 -14.73 37.51 -12.68
C TYR A 559 -16.22 37.36 -12.99
N MET A 560 -17.06 37.12 -11.98
CA MET A 560 -18.50 36.99 -12.15
C MET A 560 -19.16 38.30 -12.64
N GLU A 561 -18.67 39.44 -12.16
CA GLU A 561 -19.07 40.78 -12.62
C GLU A 561 -18.63 41.03 -14.07
N ASN A 562 -17.49 40.50 -14.49
CA ASN A 562 -17.04 40.64 -15.88
C ASN A 562 -17.82 39.73 -16.85
N LEU A 563 -18.31 38.58 -16.38
CA LEU A 563 -19.07 37.63 -17.20
C LEU A 563 -20.55 37.99 -17.37
N SER A 564 -21.12 38.72 -16.41
CA SER A 564 -22.54 39.06 -16.39
C SER A 564 -22.70 40.58 -16.41
N GLU A 565 -23.73 41.11 -17.07
CA GLU A 565 -24.03 42.56 -17.04
C GLU A 565 -24.60 43.02 -15.68
N THR A 566 -24.55 42.16 -14.65
CA THR A 566 -25.15 42.36 -13.33
C THR A 566 -24.13 42.95 -12.36
N GLY A 567 -24.49 44.04 -11.69
CA GLY A 567 -23.60 44.68 -10.71
C GLY A 567 -23.37 43.83 -9.46
N ARG A 568 -22.23 44.01 -8.79
CA ARG A 568 -21.82 43.28 -7.58
C ARG A 568 -22.92 43.07 -6.53
N GLN A 569 -23.64 44.13 -6.17
CA GLN A 569 -24.68 44.05 -5.14
C GLN A 569 -25.86 43.20 -5.57
N GLU A 570 -26.20 43.21 -6.86
CA GLU A 570 -27.29 42.40 -7.41
C GLU A 570 -26.89 40.94 -7.52
N LEU A 571 -25.64 40.63 -7.90
CA LEU A 571 -25.07 39.27 -7.82
C LEU A 571 -25.16 38.70 -6.40
N LEU A 572 -24.74 39.49 -5.40
CA LEU A 572 -24.82 39.08 -3.99
C LEU A 572 -26.27 38.87 -3.53
N THR A 573 -27.20 39.70 -3.99
CA THR A 573 -28.62 39.59 -3.64
C THR A 573 -29.29 38.37 -4.27
N GLN A 574 -28.95 38.02 -5.52
CA GLN A 574 -29.50 36.83 -6.19
C GLN A 574 -28.85 35.53 -5.69
N LEU A 575 -27.58 35.57 -5.27
CA LEU A 575 -26.84 34.41 -4.74
C LEU A 575 -26.86 34.30 -3.21
N ASP A 576 -27.69 35.10 -2.56
CA ASP A 576 -27.75 35.32 -1.11
C ASP A 576 -27.95 34.07 -0.25
N ASN A 577 -28.53 33.00 -0.84
CA ASN A 577 -28.73 31.70 -0.20
C ASN A 577 -27.73 30.63 -0.67
N ARG A 578 -26.80 30.98 -1.56
CA ARG A 578 -25.80 30.08 -2.15
C ARG A 578 -24.36 30.46 -1.82
N ILE A 579 -24.06 31.71 -1.51
CA ILE A 579 -22.75 32.16 -1.06
C ILE A 579 -22.85 32.93 0.25
N PHE A 580 -21.88 32.75 1.13
CA PHE A 580 -21.78 33.42 2.42
C PHE A 580 -20.40 34.04 2.56
N TYR A 581 -20.33 35.21 3.19
CA TYR A 581 -19.06 35.86 3.45
C TYR A 581 -18.35 35.16 4.62
N ASN A 582 -17.11 34.72 4.40
CA ASN A 582 -16.27 34.16 5.44
C ASN A 582 -15.24 35.21 5.92
N PRO A 583 -15.44 35.84 7.09
CA PRO A 583 -14.53 36.86 7.61
C PRO A 583 -13.12 36.33 7.94
N MET A 584 -12.96 35.02 8.16
CA MET A 584 -11.66 34.40 8.41
C MET A 584 -10.78 34.41 7.16
N MET A 585 -11.40 34.20 6.00
CA MET A 585 -10.72 34.17 4.69
C MET A 585 -10.82 35.49 3.93
N LYS A 586 -11.64 36.43 4.42
CA LYS A 586 -11.97 37.70 3.74
C LYS A 586 -12.47 37.49 2.30
N ASN A 587 -13.18 36.38 2.07
CA ASN A 587 -13.75 36.03 0.76
C ASN A 587 -15.13 35.40 0.93
N TYR A 588 -15.92 35.35 -0.15
CA TYR A 588 -17.17 34.61 -0.20
C TYR A 588 -16.91 33.13 -0.46
N GLU A 589 -17.62 32.27 0.26
CA GLU A 589 -17.61 30.83 0.06
C GLU A 589 -19.01 30.34 -0.30
N ILE A 590 -19.09 29.27 -1.07
CA ILE A 590 -20.38 28.63 -1.32
C ILE A 590 -20.95 28.04 -0.02
N LYS A 591 -22.28 27.99 0.06
CA LYS A 591 -23.02 27.43 1.19
C LYS A 591 -22.45 26.07 1.61
N ASP A 592 -22.33 25.13 0.68
CA ASP A 592 -21.90 23.76 0.95
C ASP A 592 -20.53 23.67 1.63
N ARG A 593 -19.65 24.66 1.39
CA ARG A 593 -18.35 24.79 2.05
C ARG A 593 -18.45 25.54 3.38
N PHE A 594 -19.20 26.63 3.39
CA PHE A 594 -19.28 27.53 4.53
C PHE A 594 -20.00 26.90 5.73
N ILE A 595 -21.16 26.28 5.50
CA ILE A 595 -21.98 25.64 6.55
C ILE A 595 -21.55 24.21 6.88
N ALA A 596 -20.39 23.77 6.41
CA ALA A 596 -19.86 22.45 6.68
C ALA A 596 -18.54 22.51 7.48
N GLY A 597 -18.10 21.36 7.99
CA GLY A 597 -16.98 21.27 8.91
C GLY A 597 -17.40 21.58 10.36
N ASN A 598 -16.46 22.02 11.20
CA ASN A 598 -16.75 22.40 12.58
C ASN A 598 -17.50 23.76 12.62
N VAL A 599 -18.83 23.70 12.58
CA VAL A 599 -19.70 24.88 12.54
C VAL A 599 -19.73 25.61 13.88
N VAL A 600 -19.60 24.88 15.00
CA VAL A 600 -19.60 25.49 16.35
C VAL A 600 -18.38 26.39 16.52
N ALA A 601 -17.18 25.93 16.15
CA ALA A 601 -15.97 26.75 16.20
C ALA A 601 -16.05 27.98 15.27
N LYS A 602 -16.64 27.82 14.07
CA LYS A 602 -16.88 28.95 13.16
C LYS A 602 -17.84 29.98 13.77
N VAL A 603 -18.91 29.52 14.42
CA VAL A 603 -19.88 30.37 15.13
C VAL A 603 -19.20 31.14 16.25
N GLU A 604 -18.45 30.47 17.13
CA GLU A 604 -17.74 31.10 18.24
C GLU A 604 -16.70 32.14 17.74
N TRP A 605 -15.99 31.82 16.66
CA TRP A 605 -15.04 32.74 16.04
C TRP A 605 -15.73 33.99 15.48
N ILE A 606 -16.81 33.81 14.71
CA ILE A 606 -17.56 34.92 14.11
C ILE A 606 -18.28 35.75 15.18
N GLU A 607 -18.81 35.13 16.22
CA GLU A 607 -19.39 35.84 17.36
C GLU A 607 -18.36 36.71 18.07
N ASN A 608 -17.14 36.22 18.25
CA ASN A 608 -16.05 37.02 18.82
C ASN A 608 -15.63 38.15 17.87
N TYR A 609 -15.52 37.88 16.56
CA TYR A 609 -15.24 38.90 15.56
C TYR A 609 -16.29 40.02 15.55
N LEU A 610 -17.57 39.67 15.64
CA LEU A 610 -18.68 40.65 15.66
C LEU A 610 -18.75 41.47 16.95
N LYS A 611 -18.08 41.07 18.04
CA LYS A 611 -17.91 41.95 19.22
C LYS A 611 -17.01 43.13 18.90
N ASP A 612 -15.97 42.91 18.10
CA ASP A 612 -15.02 43.95 17.69
C ASP A 612 -15.50 44.74 16.45
N TYR A 613 -16.32 44.10 15.58
CA TYR A 613 -16.86 44.68 14.35
C TYR A 613 -18.40 44.55 14.27
N PRO A 614 -19.16 45.27 15.10
CA PRO A 614 -20.62 45.12 15.20
C PRO A 614 -21.41 45.59 13.97
N ASP A 615 -20.79 46.36 13.07
CA ASP A 615 -21.46 46.91 11.87
C ASP A 615 -21.30 46.03 10.62
N ASP A 616 -20.67 44.85 10.71
CA ASP A 616 -20.53 43.93 9.58
C ASP A 616 -21.79 43.07 9.38
N ASP A 617 -22.72 43.57 8.57
CA ASP A 617 -23.99 42.90 8.27
C ASP A 617 -23.83 41.60 7.47
N ALA A 618 -22.78 41.48 6.64
CA ALA A 618 -22.50 40.25 5.90
C ALA A 618 -22.10 39.12 6.85
N SER A 619 -21.23 39.43 7.82
CA SER A 619 -20.83 38.47 8.85
C SER A 619 -21.98 38.08 9.80
N LYS A 620 -22.90 39.01 10.13
CA LYS A 620 -24.12 38.69 10.89
C LYS A 620 -25.01 37.67 10.17
N LYS A 621 -25.17 37.85 8.86
CA LYS A 621 -25.96 36.93 8.03
C LYS A 621 -25.32 35.54 7.96
N SER A 622 -24.01 35.51 7.74
CA SER A 622 -23.21 34.28 7.79
C SER A 622 -23.34 33.56 9.14
N LEU A 623 -23.33 34.31 10.25
CA LEU A 623 -23.55 33.76 11.59
C LEU A 623 -24.94 33.13 11.74
N GLU A 624 -26.00 33.78 11.23
CA GLU A 624 -27.35 33.22 11.27
C GLU A 624 -27.46 31.91 10.48
N ALA A 625 -26.82 31.85 9.32
CA ALA A 625 -26.78 30.64 8.49
C ALA A 625 -26.05 29.49 9.21
N LEU A 626 -24.92 29.77 9.87
CA LEU A 626 -24.21 28.77 10.66
C LEU A 626 -25.02 28.29 11.87
N ARG A 627 -25.69 29.20 12.59
CA ARG A 627 -26.55 28.82 13.74
C ARG A 627 -27.68 27.89 13.34
N LYS A 628 -28.26 28.08 12.15
CA LYS A 628 -29.27 27.16 11.58
C LYS A 628 -28.69 25.81 11.16
N ALA A 629 -27.38 25.76 10.88
CA ALA A 629 -26.69 24.53 10.47
C ALA A 629 -26.12 23.73 11.66
N ILE A 630 -26.05 24.31 12.87
CA ILE A 630 -25.58 23.58 14.07
C ILE A 630 -26.39 22.28 14.23
N PRO A 631 -25.72 21.12 14.36
CA PRO A 631 -26.40 19.85 14.62
C PRO A 631 -27.29 19.94 15.85
N GLU A 632 -28.40 19.19 15.86
CA GLU A 632 -29.26 19.12 17.04
C GLU A 632 -28.43 18.63 18.24
N PRO A 633 -28.37 19.40 19.35
CA PRO A 633 -27.59 19.01 20.51
C PRO A 633 -28.11 17.69 21.09
N ILE A 634 -27.21 16.73 21.27
CA ILE A 634 -27.53 15.45 21.90
C ILE A 634 -27.71 15.71 23.39
N SER A 635 -28.91 15.42 23.93
CA SER A 635 -29.18 15.58 25.34
C SER A 635 -28.43 14.53 26.16
N PHE A 636 -28.27 14.79 27.46
CA PHE A 636 -27.56 13.89 28.36
C PHE A 636 -28.15 12.47 28.34
N GLU A 637 -29.48 12.34 28.24
CA GLU A 637 -30.18 11.04 28.25
C GLU A 637 -29.91 10.18 27.02
N LEU A 638 -29.42 10.79 25.93
CA LEU A 638 -29.08 10.10 24.69
C LEU A 638 -27.59 9.76 24.58
N LEU A 639 -26.77 10.23 25.52
CA LEU A 639 -25.35 9.93 25.58
C LEU A 639 -25.10 8.64 26.37
N ASP A 640 -24.36 7.70 25.76
CA ASP A 640 -23.82 6.54 26.48
C ASP A 640 -22.45 6.93 27.06
N PHE A 641 -22.32 6.90 28.38
CA PHE A 641 -21.09 7.28 29.09
C PHE A 641 -20.34 6.05 29.57
N ASN A 642 -19.06 5.98 29.23
CA ASN A 642 -18.14 5.00 29.77
C ASN A 642 -17.21 5.61 30.81
N LEU A 643 -16.97 4.88 31.90
CA LEU A 643 -15.95 5.26 32.86
C LEU A 643 -14.57 5.23 32.18
N GLY A 644 -13.84 6.34 32.30
CA GLY A 644 -12.50 6.51 31.76
C GLY A 644 -12.42 7.18 30.39
N GLU A 645 -13.50 7.71 29.83
CA GLU A 645 -13.44 8.56 28.64
C GLU A 645 -12.53 9.79 28.84
N ARG A 646 -11.58 10.01 27.91
CA ARG A 646 -10.49 10.99 28.07
C ARG A 646 -10.95 12.45 27.98
N TRP A 647 -12.15 12.68 27.47
CA TRP A 647 -12.73 14.02 27.36
C TRP A 647 -13.47 14.47 28.63
N ILE A 648 -13.80 13.55 29.54
CA ILE A 648 -14.46 13.87 30.80
C ILE A 648 -13.41 14.43 31.77
N PRO A 649 -13.69 15.56 32.45
CA PRO A 649 -12.76 16.15 33.41
C PRO A 649 -12.42 15.20 34.56
N MET A 650 -11.16 15.20 35.00
CA MET A 650 -10.70 14.34 36.10
C MET A 650 -11.46 14.57 37.41
N SER A 651 -11.89 15.81 37.66
CA SER A 651 -12.69 16.16 38.83
C SER A 651 -13.99 15.34 38.93
N VAL A 652 -14.57 14.95 37.80
CA VAL A 652 -15.77 14.10 37.77
C VAL A 652 -15.44 12.69 38.25
N TYR A 653 -14.29 12.15 37.85
CA TYR A 653 -13.83 10.84 38.32
C TYR A 653 -13.44 10.86 39.80
N GLU A 654 -12.84 11.95 40.27
CA GLU A 654 -12.49 12.15 41.69
C GLU A 654 -13.74 12.21 42.57
N GLU A 655 -14.77 12.97 42.16
CA GLU A 655 -16.05 13.03 42.86
C GLU A 655 -16.76 11.67 42.89
N PHE A 656 -16.77 10.95 41.77
CA PHE A 656 -17.32 9.58 41.70
C PHE A 656 -16.56 8.62 42.61
N ALA A 657 -15.23 8.62 42.56
CA ALA A 657 -14.40 7.76 43.41
C ALA A 657 -14.60 8.10 44.90
N GLY A 658 -14.76 9.39 45.21
CA GLY A 658 -15.13 9.89 46.54
C GLY A 658 -16.46 9.34 47.04
N TYR A 659 -17.47 9.34 46.18
CA TYR A 659 -18.79 8.76 46.47
C TYR A 659 -18.73 7.23 46.66
N LEU A 660 -18.04 6.53 45.75
CA LEU A 660 -18.00 5.06 45.73
C LEU A 660 -17.23 4.47 46.91
N PHE A 661 -16.09 5.08 47.26
CA PHE A 661 -15.21 4.58 48.31
C PHE A 661 -15.38 5.29 49.64
N GLU A 662 -16.16 6.37 49.74
CA GLU A 662 -16.29 7.18 50.96
C GLU A 662 -14.94 7.73 51.46
N SER A 663 -14.01 8.02 50.55
CA SER A 663 -12.70 8.60 50.82
C SER A 663 -12.33 9.57 49.71
N LYS A 664 -11.69 10.69 50.04
CA LYS A 664 -11.19 11.60 49.00
C LYS A 664 -10.21 10.87 48.08
N ALA A 665 -10.41 11.07 46.78
CA ALA A 665 -9.62 10.49 45.71
C ALA A 665 -8.90 11.59 44.94
N HIS A 666 -7.64 11.35 44.60
CA HIS A 666 -6.88 12.17 43.66
C HIS A 666 -6.54 11.30 42.45
N ILE A 667 -7.00 11.72 41.28
CA ILE A 667 -6.82 10.99 40.02
C ILE A 667 -6.05 11.86 39.05
N HIS A 668 -4.88 11.37 38.63
CA HIS A 668 -4.06 12.03 37.63
C HIS A 668 -4.07 11.21 36.34
N TYR A 669 -4.30 11.86 35.21
CA TYR A 669 -4.22 11.26 33.89
C TYR A 669 -3.03 11.82 33.12
N THR A 670 -2.22 10.93 32.57
CA THR A 670 -1.06 11.27 31.74
C THR A 670 -1.37 10.91 30.29
N GLU A 671 -1.54 11.93 29.45
CA GLU A 671 -1.99 11.80 28.06
C GLU A 671 -0.97 11.12 27.13
N SER A 672 0.33 11.33 27.35
CA SER A 672 1.41 10.76 26.52
C SER A 672 1.44 9.24 26.54
N ILE A 673 1.18 8.66 27.72
CA ILE A 673 1.06 7.21 27.88
C ILE A 673 -0.35 6.68 27.81
N ASP A 674 -1.39 7.48 28.06
CA ASP A 674 -2.73 6.99 28.38
C ASP A 674 -2.78 6.21 29.72
N GLU A 675 -2.20 6.76 30.79
CA GLU A 675 -2.15 6.15 32.14
C GLU A 675 -2.94 6.95 33.18
N PHE A 676 -3.70 6.25 34.04
CA PHE A 676 -4.31 6.82 35.24
C PHE A 676 -3.54 6.42 36.50
N SER A 677 -3.24 7.39 37.34
CA SER A 677 -2.83 7.19 38.73
C SER A 677 -4.01 7.48 39.65
N VAL A 678 -4.26 6.57 40.60
CA VAL A 678 -5.38 6.66 41.54
C VAL A 678 -4.85 6.56 42.95
N SER A 679 -5.03 7.62 43.74
CA SER A 679 -4.66 7.64 45.15
C SER A 679 -5.86 8.00 46.01
N LEU A 680 -5.98 7.35 47.17
CA LEU A 680 -7.06 7.57 48.14
C LEU A 680 -6.42 8.04 49.45
N GLU A 681 -6.94 9.11 50.04
CA GLU A 681 -6.36 9.69 51.28
C GLU A 681 -6.50 8.74 52.47
N GLU A 682 -7.62 8.01 52.57
CA GLU A 682 -7.91 7.10 53.67
C GLU A 682 -8.28 5.71 53.15
N THR A 683 -7.96 4.68 53.93
CA THR A 683 -8.32 3.28 53.64
C THR A 683 -9.45 2.84 54.56
N ASN A 684 -10.52 2.28 54.01
CA ASN A 684 -11.69 1.82 54.75
C ASN A 684 -12.20 0.46 54.22
N ALA A 685 -13.26 -0.07 54.84
CA ALA A 685 -13.82 -1.38 54.50
C ALA A 685 -14.37 -1.45 53.06
N ASN A 686 -14.80 -0.33 52.46
CA ASN A 686 -15.19 -0.32 51.04
C ASN A 686 -13.99 -0.62 50.13
N ILE A 687 -12.81 -0.10 50.49
CA ILE A 687 -11.56 -0.27 49.73
C ILE A 687 -10.90 -1.64 50.02
N THR A 688 -10.91 -2.10 51.28
CA THR A 688 -10.19 -3.31 51.69
C THR A 688 -11.01 -4.59 51.65
N ASP A 689 -12.33 -4.49 51.78
CA ASP A 689 -13.19 -5.67 51.95
C ASP A 689 -14.23 -5.77 50.82
N LYS A 690 -14.95 -4.68 50.49
CA LYS A 690 -16.02 -4.69 49.47
C LYS A 690 -15.49 -4.75 48.03
N TYR A 691 -14.50 -3.92 47.71
CA TYR A 691 -13.83 -3.86 46.40
C TYR A 691 -12.41 -4.41 46.51
N TYR A 692 -12.32 -5.67 46.92
CA TYR A 692 -11.05 -6.37 47.10
C TYR A 692 -11.06 -7.73 46.40
N VAL A 693 -9.94 -8.04 45.75
CA VAL A 693 -9.69 -9.36 45.15
C VAL A 693 -8.38 -9.91 45.68
N LYS A 694 -8.44 -11.11 46.26
CA LYS A 694 -7.24 -11.80 46.75
C LYS A 694 -6.55 -12.54 45.61
N GLY A 695 -5.36 -12.10 45.24
CA GLY A 695 -4.44 -12.89 44.42
C GLY A 695 -3.48 -13.72 45.28
N GLU A 696 -2.77 -14.67 44.67
CA GLU A 696 -1.82 -15.54 45.37
C GLU A 696 -0.64 -14.76 45.98
N LYS A 697 -0.10 -13.78 45.24
CA LYS A 697 1.09 -13.01 45.64
C LYS A 697 0.78 -11.63 46.23
N ARG A 698 -0.34 -11.03 45.85
CA ARG A 698 -0.79 -9.72 46.32
C ARG A 698 -2.32 -9.64 46.31
N GLY A 699 -2.87 -8.79 47.17
CA GLY A 699 -4.26 -8.35 47.05
C GLY A 699 -4.39 -7.18 46.07
N TYR A 700 -5.55 -7.08 45.43
CA TYR A 700 -5.96 -5.98 44.58
C TYR A 700 -7.06 -5.22 45.32
N TYR A 701 -6.80 -3.97 45.69
CA TYR A 701 -7.68 -3.13 46.49
C TYR A 701 -8.55 -2.22 45.62
N GLY A 702 -9.47 -1.47 46.23
CA GLY A 702 -10.41 -0.60 45.51
C GLY A 702 -9.75 0.38 44.54
N ASN A 703 -8.59 0.96 44.89
CA ASN A 703 -7.80 1.82 44.01
C ASN A 703 -7.23 1.07 42.79
N ASP A 704 -6.73 -0.16 42.97
CA ASP A 704 -6.27 -1.00 41.85
C ASP A 704 -7.41 -1.33 40.88
N LEU A 705 -8.57 -1.70 41.42
CA LEU A 705 -9.75 -2.05 40.63
C LEU A 705 -10.32 -0.82 39.92
N LEU A 706 -10.35 0.36 40.57
CA LEU A 706 -10.76 1.61 39.92
C LEU A 706 -9.83 2.00 38.78
N LYS A 707 -8.51 1.87 38.97
CA LYS A 707 -7.52 2.10 37.90
C LYS A 707 -7.79 1.19 36.70
N HIS A 708 -8.01 -0.11 36.94
CA HIS A 708 -8.39 -1.04 35.88
C HIS A 708 -9.74 -0.68 35.22
N ALA A 709 -10.71 -0.21 36.00
CA ALA A 709 -12.01 0.25 35.50
C ALA A 709 -11.92 1.49 34.59
N LEU A 710 -11.08 2.47 34.94
CA LEU A 710 -10.76 3.65 34.12
C LEU A 710 -10.07 3.27 32.80
N HIS A 711 -9.17 2.28 32.83
CA HIS A 711 -8.51 1.76 31.63
C HIS A 711 -9.37 0.80 30.81
N ASN A 712 -10.54 0.38 31.30
CA ASN A 712 -11.34 -0.67 30.69
C ASN A 712 -10.54 -1.99 30.50
N THR A 713 -9.74 -2.34 31.53
CA THR A 713 -8.90 -3.54 31.59
C THR A 713 -9.25 -4.39 32.80
N VAL A 714 -8.73 -5.61 32.84
CA VAL A 714 -8.84 -6.51 33.99
C VAL A 714 -7.42 -6.90 34.42
N PRO A 715 -7.11 -6.95 35.73
CA PRO A 715 -5.79 -7.37 36.19
C PRO A 715 -5.47 -8.80 35.76
N ASP A 716 -4.23 -9.06 35.32
CA ASP A 716 -3.77 -10.42 35.07
C ASP A 716 -3.34 -11.07 36.40
N ILE A 717 -4.20 -11.93 36.95
CA ILE A 717 -3.98 -12.63 38.22
C ILE A 717 -3.53 -14.06 37.92
N THR A 718 -2.39 -14.46 38.50
CA THR A 718 -1.83 -15.81 38.33
C THR A 718 -1.76 -16.53 39.67
N LYS A 719 -1.90 -17.85 39.62
CA LYS A 719 -1.65 -18.78 40.72
C LYS A 719 -0.62 -19.82 40.32
N THR A 720 0.10 -20.34 41.30
CA THR A 720 1.12 -21.37 41.11
C THR A 720 0.44 -22.73 41.27
N VAL A 721 0.55 -23.56 40.26
CA VAL A 721 0.00 -24.92 40.23
C VAL A 721 1.15 -25.87 39.92
N GLN A 722 1.17 -27.05 40.55
CA GLN A 722 2.18 -28.06 40.23
C GLN A 722 1.75 -28.87 39.01
N ASP A 723 2.67 -29.09 38.07
CA ASP A 723 2.49 -30.00 36.95
C ASP A 723 2.58 -31.48 37.41
N GLU A 724 2.36 -32.41 36.48
CA GLU A 724 2.40 -33.86 36.75
C GLU A 724 3.79 -34.38 37.18
N GLU A 725 4.85 -33.60 36.94
CA GLU A 725 6.23 -33.86 37.37
C GLU A 725 6.61 -33.16 38.68
N GLY A 726 5.70 -32.38 39.28
CA GLY A 726 5.90 -31.65 40.53
C GLY A 726 6.60 -30.29 40.37
N ASN A 727 6.70 -29.75 39.16
CA ASN A 727 7.25 -28.42 38.91
C ASN A 727 6.18 -27.34 39.05
N ASP A 728 6.56 -26.21 39.67
CA ASP A 728 5.67 -25.06 39.85
C ASP A 728 5.47 -24.30 38.52
N ILE A 729 4.30 -24.43 37.91
CA ILE A 729 3.87 -23.66 36.74
C ILE A 729 2.91 -22.52 37.15
N LYS A 730 3.12 -21.33 36.57
CA LYS A 730 2.20 -20.21 36.78
C LYS A 730 1.05 -20.28 35.78
N VAL A 731 -0.16 -20.43 36.29
CA VAL A 731 -1.39 -20.47 35.49
C VAL A 731 -2.27 -19.29 35.88
N ARG A 732 -3.09 -18.78 34.95
CA ARG A 732 -4.05 -17.71 35.25
C ARG A 732 -5.09 -18.21 36.26
N ASP A 733 -5.40 -17.40 37.24
CA ASP A 733 -6.43 -17.71 38.22
C ASP A 733 -7.79 -17.22 37.73
N ALA A 734 -8.48 -18.07 36.96
CA ALA A 734 -9.74 -17.72 36.33
C ALA A 734 -10.81 -17.22 37.32
N GLU A 735 -10.88 -17.79 38.53
CA GLU A 735 -11.83 -17.37 39.56
C GLU A 735 -11.53 -15.96 40.08
N ALA A 736 -10.26 -15.67 40.37
CA ALA A 736 -9.85 -14.34 40.83
C ALA A 736 -10.02 -13.28 39.73
N ILE A 737 -9.69 -13.62 38.48
CA ILE A 737 -9.90 -12.73 37.32
C ILE A 737 -11.39 -12.45 37.11
N GLN A 738 -12.25 -13.47 37.20
CA GLN A 738 -13.70 -13.31 37.06
C GLN A 738 -14.28 -12.45 38.20
N LEU A 739 -13.80 -12.64 39.43
CA LEU A 739 -14.20 -11.80 40.56
C LEU A 739 -13.76 -10.35 40.38
N ALA A 740 -12.53 -10.13 39.90
CA ALA A 740 -12.04 -8.79 39.56
C ALA A 740 -12.85 -8.13 38.44
N ASP A 741 -13.16 -8.86 37.37
CA ASP A 741 -13.99 -8.38 36.27
C ASP A 741 -15.41 -8.02 36.74
N ALA A 742 -16.03 -8.87 37.56
CA ALA A 742 -17.34 -8.58 38.15
C ALA A 742 -17.32 -7.30 39.01
N LYS A 743 -16.27 -7.10 39.82
CA LYS A 743 -16.09 -5.89 40.63
C LYS A 743 -15.81 -4.66 39.79
N ILE A 744 -15.02 -4.77 38.74
CA ILE A 744 -14.75 -3.67 37.80
C ILE A 744 -16.04 -3.27 37.07
N ASN A 745 -16.83 -4.23 36.63
CA ASN A 745 -18.13 -3.97 35.99
C ASN A 745 -19.15 -3.37 36.99
N GLU A 746 -19.10 -3.76 38.26
CA GLU A 746 -19.87 -3.12 39.34
C GLU A 746 -19.49 -1.63 39.46
N ILE A 747 -18.20 -1.30 39.50
CA ILE A 747 -17.69 0.09 39.54
C ILE A 747 -18.14 0.88 38.31
N ARG A 748 -18.00 0.30 37.10
CA ARG A 748 -18.39 0.96 35.85
C ARG A 748 -19.90 1.23 35.79
N SER A 749 -20.72 0.27 36.23
CA SER A 749 -22.18 0.44 36.28
C SER A 749 -22.61 1.44 37.35
N ALA A 750 -21.90 1.49 38.47
CA ALA A 750 -22.12 2.48 39.52
C ALA A 750 -21.82 3.90 39.04
N PHE A 751 -20.81 4.09 38.18
CA PHE A 751 -20.50 5.39 37.57
C PHE A 751 -21.68 5.92 36.74
N THR A 752 -22.23 5.10 35.85
CA THR A 752 -23.39 5.50 35.03
C THR A 752 -24.62 5.79 35.89
N SER A 753 -24.82 5.02 36.97
CA SER A 753 -25.93 5.26 37.91
C SER A 753 -25.74 6.57 38.68
N TRP A 754 -24.53 6.81 39.19
CA TRP A 754 -24.16 8.05 39.88
C TRP A 754 -24.27 9.29 38.99
N LEU A 755 -23.85 9.19 37.74
CA LEU A 755 -24.02 10.25 36.73
C LEU A 755 -25.51 10.59 36.52
N ASN A 756 -26.39 9.58 36.53
CA ASN A 756 -27.84 9.77 36.40
C ASN A 756 -28.50 10.39 37.64
N GLU A 757 -27.86 10.35 38.80
CA GLU A 757 -28.36 10.98 40.03
C GLU A 757 -27.90 12.44 40.18
N GLN A 758 -27.00 12.92 39.32
CA GLN A 758 -26.47 14.29 39.38
C GLN A 758 -27.51 15.36 39.03
N LEU A 759 -27.22 16.58 39.48
CA LEU A 759 -28.04 17.76 39.24
C LEU A 759 -28.21 18.05 37.73
N PRO A 760 -29.37 18.60 37.31
CA PRO A 760 -29.62 18.95 35.91
C PRO A 760 -28.56 19.88 35.30
N GLU A 761 -27.99 20.82 36.07
CA GLU A 761 -26.95 21.72 35.59
C GLU A 761 -25.66 20.97 35.23
N PHE A 762 -25.27 19.99 36.05
CA PHE A 762 -24.11 19.14 35.80
C PHE A 762 -24.29 18.32 34.52
N LYS A 763 -25.44 17.67 34.38
CA LYS A 763 -25.80 16.88 33.19
C LYS A 763 -25.76 17.72 31.92
N ARG A 764 -26.33 18.93 31.97
CA ARG A 764 -26.30 19.87 30.85
C ARG A 764 -24.88 20.30 30.50
N HIS A 765 -24.05 20.61 31.49
CA HIS A 765 -22.67 21.00 31.25
C HIS A 765 -21.86 19.89 30.56
N LEU A 766 -22.02 18.65 31.01
CA LEU A 766 -21.33 17.50 30.42
C LEU A 766 -21.80 17.23 28.98
N ALA A 767 -23.10 17.33 28.72
CA ALA A 767 -23.66 17.22 27.37
C ALA A 767 -23.17 18.37 26.45
N ASP A 768 -23.12 19.61 26.94
CA ASP A 768 -22.61 20.76 26.17
C ASP A 768 -21.13 20.56 25.79
N MET A 769 -20.31 20.01 26.70
CA MET A 769 -18.92 19.65 26.43
C MET A 769 -18.81 18.60 25.30
N TYR A 770 -19.59 17.52 25.37
CA TYR A 770 -19.62 16.50 24.33
C TYR A 770 -20.01 17.09 22.98
N ASN A 771 -21.07 17.91 22.95
CA ASN A 771 -21.57 18.49 21.70
C ASN A 771 -20.56 19.45 21.06
N ARG A 772 -19.88 20.29 21.86
CA ARG A 772 -18.81 21.17 21.36
C ARG A 772 -17.62 20.38 20.80
N LYS A 773 -17.29 19.26 21.44
CA LYS A 773 -16.09 18.48 21.09
C LYS A 773 -16.31 17.52 19.91
N PHE A 774 -17.48 16.87 19.85
CA PHE A 774 -17.78 15.80 18.88
C PHE A 774 -18.97 16.12 17.97
N ASN A 775 -20.13 16.53 18.52
CA ASN A 775 -21.34 16.88 17.73
C ASN A 775 -21.31 18.32 17.19
N CYS A 776 -20.18 18.71 16.60
CA CYS A 776 -19.96 20.06 16.08
C CYS A 776 -19.73 20.10 14.56
N TYR A 777 -19.76 18.93 13.91
CA TYR A 777 -19.46 18.78 12.49
C TYR A 777 -20.71 18.63 11.64
N VAL A 778 -20.78 19.41 10.57
CA VAL A 778 -21.79 19.25 9.52
C VAL A 778 -21.11 18.72 8.27
N ARG A 779 -21.67 17.66 7.69
CA ARG A 779 -21.18 17.10 6.42
C ARG A 779 -21.61 18.02 5.27
N PRO A 780 -20.71 18.41 4.35
CA PRO A 780 -21.12 19.09 3.13
C PRO A 780 -22.06 18.21 2.31
N ASP A 781 -23.02 18.83 1.63
CA ASP A 781 -23.71 18.19 0.53
C ASP A 781 -22.89 18.40 -0.74
N TYR A 782 -22.41 17.30 -1.33
CA TYR A 782 -21.53 17.37 -2.49
C TYR A 782 -22.34 17.23 -3.77
N ASP A 783 -22.85 18.35 -4.28
CA ASP A 783 -23.51 18.40 -5.58
C ASP A 783 -22.51 18.78 -6.69
N GLY A 784 -22.08 17.78 -7.44
CA GLY A 784 -21.17 17.93 -8.57
C GLY A 784 -21.85 18.24 -9.89
N SER A 785 -23.17 18.42 -9.95
CA SER A 785 -23.94 18.58 -11.20
C SER A 785 -23.55 19.82 -12.02
N LEU A 786 -23.12 20.88 -11.33
CA LEU A 786 -22.71 22.17 -11.94
C LEU A 786 -21.27 22.16 -12.46
N GLN A 787 -20.54 21.06 -12.29
CA GLN A 787 -19.18 20.96 -12.77
C GLN A 787 -19.14 20.76 -14.27
N SER A 788 -18.33 21.58 -14.93
CA SER A 788 -17.80 21.25 -16.24
C SER A 788 -16.48 20.48 -16.06
N PHE A 789 -16.19 19.55 -16.97
CA PHE A 789 -14.90 18.87 -17.04
C PHE A 789 -14.22 19.25 -18.36
N PRO A 790 -13.56 20.43 -18.42
CA PRO A 790 -12.86 20.86 -19.62
C PRO A 790 -11.83 19.81 -20.06
N PHE A 791 -11.66 19.66 -21.37
CA PHE A 791 -10.71 18.71 -21.99
C PHE A 791 -11.00 17.21 -21.78
N LEU A 792 -12.07 16.86 -21.05
CA LEU A 792 -12.50 15.47 -20.90
C LEU A 792 -13.07 14.94 -22.22
N ASP A 793 -12.40 13.95 -22.80
CA ASP A 793 -12.85 13.30 -24.04
C ASP A 793 -13.83 12.16 -23.75
N LEU A 794 -15.12 12.52 -23.66
CA LEU A 794 -16.21 11.56 -23.49
C LEU A 794 -16.31 10.56 -24.66
N LYS A 795 -15.94 10.98 -25.89
CA LYS A 795 -15.96 10.09 -27.07
C LYS A 795 -14.83 9.07 -26.99
N GLY A 796 -13.62 9.49 -26.61
CA GLY A 796 -12.47 8.63 -26.38
C GLY A 796 -12.70 7.61 -25.25
N LEU A 797 -13.50 7.97 -24.24
CA LEU A 797 -13.94 7.07 -23.17
C LEU A 797 -15.11 6.16 -23.57
N GLY A 798 -15.80 6.43 -24.67
CA GLY A 798 -16.96 5.66 -25.12
C GLY A 798 -18.20 5.82 -24.24
N ILE A 799 -18.31 6.92 -23.49
CA ILE A 799 -19.42 7.20 -22.57
C ILE A 799 -20.17 8.47 -22.97
N PRO A 800 -21.50 8.55 -22.77
CA PRO A 800 -22.26 9.75 -23.10
C PRO A 800 -22.03 10.88 -22.08
N SER A 801 -21.86 10.56 -20.81
CA SER A 801 -21.61 11.49 -19.71
C SER A 801 -21.09 10.74 -18.48
N LEU A 802 -20.52 11.47 -17.52
CA LEU A 802 -20.21 10.94 -16.19
C LEU A 802 -21.50 10.73 -15.38
N TYR A 803 -21.47 9.73 -14.49
CA TYR A 803 -22.55 9.54 -13.50
C TYR A 803 -22.50 10.63 -12.42
N ASP A 804 -23.67 10.98 -11.87
CA ASP A 804 -23.74 12.02 -10.83
C ASP A 804 -22.93 11.64 -9.59
N SER A 805 -22.89 10.36 -9.21
CA SER A 805 -22.02 9.89 -8.13
C SER A 805 -20.53 10.13 -8.38
N GLN A 806 -20.08 10.04 -9.64
CA GLN A 806 -18.69 10.33 -10.01
C GLN A 806 -18.41 11.82 -9.96
N LYS A 807 -19.35 12.66 -10.42
CA LYS A 807 -19.23 14.11 -10.33
C LYS A 807 -19.18 14.56 -8.86
N ASN A 808 -20.07 14.04 -8.03
CA ASN A 808 -20.14 14.34 -6.60
C ASN A 808 -18.85 13.93 -5.88
N ALA A 809 -18.29 12.77 -6.22
CA ALA A 809 -17.00 12.33 -5.70
C ALA A 809 -15.86 13.29 -6.09
N VAL A 810 -15.76 13.68 -7.37
CA VAL A 810 -14.74 14.65 -7.81
C VAL A 810 -14.93 16.02 -7.12
N TRP A 811 -16.18 16.44 -6.92
CA TRP A 811 -16.50 17.67 -6.20
C TRP A 811 -16.02 17.62 -4.76
N MET A 812 -16.31 16.52 -4.06
CA MET A 812 -15.86 16.27 -2.69
C MET A 812 -14.34 16.37 -2.56
N LEU A 813 -13.60 15.74 -3.47
CA LEU A 813 -12.13 15.76 -3.46
C LEU A 813 -11.57 17.16 -3.66
N LYS A 814 -12.15 17.95 -4.58
CA LYS A 814 -11.75 19.35 -4.80
C LYS A 814 -12.01 20.24 -3.60
N MET A 815 -13.19 20.11 -2.97
CA MET A 815 -13.55 20.93 -1.82
C MET A 815 -12.71 20.60 -0.58
N ASN A 816 -12.49 19.31 -0.34
CA ASN A 816 -11.80 18.86 0.87
C ASN A 816 -10.27 18.89 0.73
N GLY A 817 -9.74 18.84 -0.49
CA GLY A 817 -8.31 18.65 -0.73
C GLY A 817 -7.86 17.20 -0.48
N GLY A 818 -8.77 16.23 -0.69
CA GLY A 818 -8.53 14.81 -0.44
C GLY A 818 -9.70 14.13 0.27
N GLY A 819 -9.51 12.88 0.68
CA GLY A 819 -10.55 12.12 1.38
C GLY A 819 -10.55 10.63 1.04
N ILE A 820 -11.71 10.00 1.22
CA ILE A 820 -11.88 8.56 1.02
C ILE A 820 -12.99 8.35 -0.02
N ILE A 821 -12.71 7.55 -1.04
CA ILE A 821 -13.67 7.11 -2.07
C ILE A 821 -14.02 5.64 -1.83
N ASP A 822 -15.06 5.43 -1.02
CA ASP A 822 -15.60 4.10 -0.66
C ASP A 822 -16.68 3.64 -1.65
N HIS A 823 -16.35 3.62 -2.94
CA HIS A 823 -17.28 3.12 -3.95
C HIS A 823 -17.02 1.63 -4.24
N GLN A 824 -18.08 0.85 -4.47
CA GLN A 824 -17.98 -0.57 -4.83
C GLN A 824 -17.14 -0.79 -6.11
N VAL A 825 -16.61 -2.00 -6.28
CA VAL A 825 -15.88 -2.37 -7.51
C VAL A 825 -16.81 -2.24 -8.72
N GLY A 826 -16.30 -1.71 -9.84
CA GLY A 826 -17.07 -1.49 -11.07
C GLY A 826 -17.79 -0.14 -11.19
N THR A 827 -17.81 0.69 -10.14
CA THR A 827 -18.44 2.03 -10.15
C THR A 827 -17.62 3.13 -10.84
N GLY A 828 -16.44 2.80 -11.36
CA GLY A 828 -15.56 3.74 -12.07
C GLY A 828 -14.63 4.56 -11.17
N LYS A 829 -14.14 4.00 -10.05
CA LYS A 829 -13.10 4.62 -9.18
C LYS A 829 -11.87 5.11 -9.94
N THR A 830 -11.40 4.32 -10.91
CA THR A 830 -10.27 4.70 -11.77
C THR A 830 -10.53 6.00 -12.54
N LEU A 831 -11.74 6.16 -13.08
CA LEU A 831 -12.11 7.37 -13.82
C LEU A 831 -12.23 8.58 -12.88
N ILE A 832 -12.81 8.40 -11.69
CA ILE A 832 -12.88 9.45 -10.65
C ILE A 832 -11.46 9.95 -10.32
N MET A 833 -10.51 9.04 -10.12
CA MET A 833 -9.13 9.37 -9.79
C MET A 833 -8.43 10.16 -10.91
N CYS A 834 -8.55 9.72 -12.16
CA CYS A 834 -7.95 10.44 -13.30
C CYS A 834 -8.53 11.85 -13.46
N ILE A 835 -9.86 11.98 -13.37
CA ILE A 835 -10.57 13.26 -13.50
C ILE A 835 -10.23 14.19 -12.34
N ALA A 836 -10.28 13.69 -11.10
CA ALA A 836 -9.96 14.49 -9.92
C ALA A 836 -8.51 15.00 -9.94
N ALA A 837 -7.54 14.14 -10.31
CA ALA A 837 -6.14 14.53 -10.41
C ALA A 837 -5.93 15.67 -11.42
N PHE A 838 -6.51 15.54 -12.61
CA PHE A 838 -6.40 16.56 -13.66
C PHE A 838 -7.13 17.86 -13.27
N GLU A 839 -8.35 17.77 -12.74
CA GLU A 839 -9.14 18.94 -12.35
C GLU A 839 -8.55 19.69 -11.17
N MET A 840 -8.05 18.99 -10.15
CA MET A 840 -7.35 19.64 -9.03
C MET A 840 -6.10 20.36 -9.52
N LYS A 841 -5.39 19.82 -10.51
CA LYS A 841 -4.27 20.50 -11.13
C LYS A 841 -4.67 21.74 -11.93
N ARG A 842 -5.68 21.59 -12.79
CA ARG A 842 -6.19 22.67 -13.64
C ARG A 842 -6.65 23.88 -12.81
N LEU A 843 -7.23 23.63 -11.64
CA LEU A 843 -7.72 24.65 -10.71
C LEU A 843 -6.63 25.17 -9.75
N GLY A 844 -5.39 24.68 -9.83
CA GLY A 844 -4.31 25.06 -8.92
C GLY A 844 -4.49 24.58 -7.47
N LEU A 845 -5.41 23.63 -7.23
CA LEU A 845 -5.61 22.99 -5.92
C LEU A 845 -4.50 21.98 -5.60
N ALA A 846 -3.92 21.38 -6.65
CA ALA A 846 -2.71 20.59 -6.62
C ALA A 846 -1.81 21.05 -7.78
N ASN A 847 -0.50 20.88 -7.69
CA ASN A 847 0.45 21.26 -8.74
C ASN A 847 1.02 20.02 -9.42
N LYS A 848 1.26 18.95 -8.66
CA LYS A 848 1.88 17.72 -9.16
C LYS A 848 1.26 16.51 -8.46
N PRO A 849 0.06 16.11 -8.89
CA PRO A 849 -0.61 14.94 -8.33
C PRO A 849 0.09 13.65 -8.76
N MET A 850 0.13 12.68 -7.86
CA MET A 850 0.65 11.33 -8.12
C MET A 850 -0.43 10.30 -7.81
N ILE A 851 -0.62 9.36 -8.73
CA ILE A 851 -1.46 8.18 -8.60
C ILE A 851 -0.57 6.98 -8.35
N ILE A 852 -0.91 6.20 -7.32
CA ILE A 852 -0.29 4.91 -7.07
C ILE A 852 -1.34 3.79 -7.07
N GLY A 853 -0.97 2.63 -7.60
CA GLY A 853 -1.86 1.47 -7.63
C GLY A 853 -1.14 0.13 -7.76
N LEU A 854 -1.92 -0.94 -7.93
CA LEU A 854 -1.39 -2.29 -8.13
C LEU A 854 -0.66 -2.42 -9.48
N LYS A 855 0.35 -3.29 -9.51
CA LYS A 855 1.17 -3.56 -10.71
C LYS A 855 0.37 -4.09 -11.91
N SER A 856 -0.77 -4.74 -11.66
CA SER A 856 -1.72 -5.14 -12.69
C SER A 856 -2.55 -3.97 -13.23
N ASN A 857 -2.83 -2.96 -12.41
CA ASN A 857 -3.85 -1.93 -12.71
C ASN A 857 -3.24 -0.63 -13.24
N VAL A 858 -1.97 -0.32 -12.92
CA VAL A 858 -1.33 0.96 -13.31
C VAL A 858 -1.32 1.20 -14.82
N HIS A 859 -1.22 0.14 -15.62
CA HIS A 859 -1.31 0.25 -17.08
C HIS A 859 -2.71 0.69 -17.50
N ASP A 860 -3.75 0.06 -16.96
CA ASP A 860 -5.15 0.40 -17.25
C ASP A 860 -5.51 1.80 -16.75
N ILE A 861 -4.95 2.22 -15.61
CA ILE A 861 -5.09 3.59 -15.10
C ILE A 861 -4.45 4.57 -16.09
N ALA A 862 -3.23 4.32 -16.56
CA ALA A 862 -2.54 5.18 -17.51
C ALA A 862 -3.27 5.27 -18.85
N ASP A 863 -3.80 4.15 -19.36
CA ASP A 863 -4.60 4.11 -20.59
C ASP A 863 -5.95 4.81 -20.42
N THR A 864 -6.57 4.69 -19.25
CA THR A 864 -7.81 5.42 -18.93
C THR A 864 -7.54 6.92 -18.85
N PHE A 865 -6.43 7.34 -18.23
CA PHE A 865 -6.03 8.75 -18.16
C PHE A 865 -5.80 9.32 -19.56
N LYS A 866 -5.03 8.62 -20.41
CA LYS A 866 -4.76 9.05 -21.79
C LYS A 866 -6.02 9.10 -22.67
N ARG A 867 -6.98 8.20 -22.45
CA ARG A 867 -8.28 8.25 -23.14
C ARG A 867 -9.16 9.40 -22.63
N ALA A 868 -9.14 9.67 -21.33
CA ALA A 868 -9.89 10.76 -20.72
C ALA A 868 -9.33 12.14 -21.12
N TYR A 869 -8.00 12.27 -21.15
CA TYR A 869 -7.28 13.51 -21.43
C TYR A 869 -6.10 13.27 -22.38
N PRO A 870 -6.33 13.19 -23.70
CA PRO A 870 -5.30 12.85 -24.68
C PRO A 870 -4.09 13.81 -24.71
N ASN A 871 -4.29 15.06 -24.30
CA ASN A 871 -3.27 16.10 -24.31
C ASN A 871 -2.54 16.26 -22.96
N ALA A 872 -2.90 15.48 -21.94
CA ALA A 872 -2.27 15.55 -20.64
C ALA A 872 -0.86 14.92 -20.65
N LYS A 873 0.09 15.61 -20.01
CA LYS A 873 1.46 15.14 -19.77
C LYS A 873 1.46 14.16 -18.60
N VAL A 874 1.30 12.88 -18.92
CA VAL A 874 1.29 11.79 -17.93
C VAL A 874 2.63 11.04 -17.95
N LEU A 875 3.28 10.97 -16.79
CA LEU A 875 4.47 10.12 -16.60
C LEU A 875 4.03 8.74 -16.09
N TYR A 876 4.36 7.70 -16.84
CA TYR A 876 4.12 6.30 -16.46
C TYR A 876 5.32 5.44 -16.88
N PRO A 877 6.26 5.13 -15.96
CA PRO A 877 7.42 4.30 -16.25
C PRO A 877 7.07 2.80 -16.24
N GLY A 878 7.49 2.07 -17.27
CA GLY A 878 7.36 0.62 -17.33
C GLY A 878 8.26 -0.11 -16.31
N LYS A 879 8.07 -1.43 -16.13
CA LYS A 879 8.91 -2.23 -15.22
C LYS A 879 10.40 -2.18 -15.61
N GLU A 880 10.71 -2.19 -16.91
CA GLU A 880 12.07 -2.17 -17.44
C GLU A 880 12.74 -0.77 -17.39
N ASP A 881 11.95 0.26 -17.10
CA ASP A 881 12.43 1.64 -16.99
C ASP A 881 12.78 2.03 -15.55
N PHE A 882 12.42 1.20 -14.56
CA PHE A 882 12.62 1.49 -13.13
C PHE A 882 13.75 0.66 -12.50
N THR A 883 14.87 0.49 -13.22
CA THR A 883 16.11 -0.11 -12.66
C THR A 883 16.86 0.89 -11.77
N PRO A 884 17.79 0.46 -10.89
CA PRO A 884 18.53 1.36 -10.00
C PRO A 884 19.26 2.51 -10.71
N GLU A 885 19.74 2.29 -11.94
CA GLU A 885 20.45 3.28 -12.74
C GLU A 885 19.48 4.25 -13.42
N LYS A 886 18.34 3.76 -13.91
CA LYS A 886 17.33 4.56 -14.63
C LYS A 886 16.40 5.35 -13.70
N ARG A 887 16.15 4.86 -12.48
CA ARG A 887 15.24 5.52 -11.52
C ARG A 887 15.71 6.92 -11.14
N VAL A 888 17.02 7.16 -11.10
CA VAL A 888 17.59 8.50 -10.82
C VAL A 888 17.15 9.48 -11.90
N GLY A 889 17.23 9.09 -13.18
CA GLY A 889 16.71 9.87 -14.30
C GLY A 889 15.22 10.17 -14.16
N ILE A 890 14.41 9.17 -13.80
CA ILE A 890 12.96 9.35 -13.57
C ILE A 890 12.69 10.34 -12.42
N PHE A 891 13.46 10.28 -11.34
CA PHE A 891 13.31 11.21 -10.20
C PHE A 891 13.65 12.65 -10.60
N HIS A 892 14.71 12.84 -11.39
CA HIS A 892 15.01 14.15 -12.00
C HIS A 892 13.91 14.59 -12.97
N ASP A 893 13.34 13.69 -13.75
CA ASP A 893 12.24 14.01 -14.66
C ASP A 893 10.99 14.43 -13.89
N ILE A 894 10.67 13.75 -12.79
CA ILE A 894 9.57 14.14 -11.89
C ILE A 894 9.83 15.54 -11.33
N LYS A 895 11.02 15.81 -10.79
CA LYS A 895 11.38 17.10 -10.17
C LYS A 895 11.33 18.25 -11.18
N ASN A 896 11.99 18.08 -12.31
CA ASN A 896 12.29 19.18 -13.25
C ASN A 896 11.17 19.48 -14.25
N ASN A 897 10.18 18.60 -14.40
CA ASN A 897 9.11 18.80 -15.37
C ASN A 897 7.75 19.03 -14.68
N ASN A 898 6.88 19.77 -15.38
CA ASN A 898 5.51 20.03 -14.97
C ASN A 898 4.58 18.93 -15.51
N TRP A 899 4.52 17.80 -14.81
CA TRP A 899 3.66 16.65 -15.17
C TRP A 899 2.22 16.86 -14.72
N ASP A 900 1.25 16.62 -15.59
CA ASP A 900 -0.17 16.70 -15.24
C ASP A 900 -0.58 15.63 -14.24
N CYS A 901 0.00 14.44 -14.37
CA CYS A 901 -0.10 13.38 -13.38
C CYS A 901 1.10 12.44 -13.49
N ILE A 902 1.53 11.89 -12.36
CA ILE A 902 2.53 10.81 -12.30
C ILE A 902 1.83 9.53 -11.88
N ILE A 903 2.07 8.41 -12.55
CA ILE A 903 1.44 7.12 -12.25
C ILE A 903 2.54 6.11 -11.92
N LEU A 904 2.50 5.55 -10.71
CA LEU A 904 3.47 4.55 -10.24
C LEU A 904 2.77 3.35 -9.62
N THR A 905 3.49 2.21 -9.56
CA THR A 905 3.06 1.08 -8.73
C THR A 905 3.37 1.33 -7.25
N HIS A 906 2.68 0.62 -6.35
CA HIS A 906 3.01 0.61 -4.92
C HIS A 906 4.50 0.31 -4.66
N ASP A 907 5.08 -0.64 -5.40
CA ASP A 907 6.49 -1.03 -5.24
C ASP A 907 7.44 0.07 -5.73
N GLN A 908 7.10 0.75 -6.83
CA GLN A 908 7.90 1.87 -7.35
C GLN A 908 7.85 3.06 -6.39
N PHE A 909 6.68 3.35 -5.81
CA PHE A 909 6.52 4.38 -4.78
C PHE A 909 7.37 4.06 -3.55
N GLY A 910 7.37 2.82 -3.07
CA GLY A 910 8.20 2.39 -1.93
C GLY A 910 9.71 2.58 -2.14
N LYS A 911 10.16 2.72 -3.39
CA LYS A 911 11.57 2.99 -3.75
C LYS A 911 11.91 4.48 -3.85
N ILE A 912 10.94 5.38 -3.69
CA ILE A 912 11.19 6.82 -3.63
C ILE A 912 11.81 7.15 -2.26
N PRO A 913 12.97 7.82 -2.22
CA PRO A 913 13.54 8.30 -0.97
C PRO A 913 12.61 9.30 -0.28
N GLN A 914 12.37 9.12 1.01
CA GLN A 914 11.58 10.07 1.81
C GLN A 914 12.46 11.22 2.32
N SER A 915 11.85 12.34 2.71
CA SER A 915 12.56 13.49 3.28
C SER A 915 13.16 13.10 4.64
N PRO A 916 14.49 13.17 4.80
CA PRO A 916 15.13 12.81 6.06
C PRO A 916 14.68 13.69 7.22
N GLU A 917 14.37 14.97 6.96
CA GLU A 917 13.90 15.93 7.97
C GLU A 917 12.55 15.50 8.56
N ILE A 918 11.61 15.06 7.71
CA ILE A 918 10.30 14.57 8.16
C ILE A 918 10.42 13.24 8.89
N GLN A 919 11.32 12.36 8.44
CA GLN A 919 11.59 11.11 9.14
C GLN A 919 12.15 11.37 10.53
N GLN A 920 13.12 12.28 10.65
CA GLN A 920 13.68 12.71 11.91
C GLN A 920 12.62 13.33 12.81
N GLU A 921 11.81 14.27 12.30
CA GLU A 921 10.74 14.90 13.07
C GLU A 921 9.75 13.87 13.64
N ILE A 922 9.28 12.92 12.82
CA ILE A 922 8.34 11.89 13.29
C ILE A 922 8.99 10.95 14.30
N TYR A 923 10.23 10.50 14.08
CA TYR A 923 10.91 9.65 15.05
C TYR A 923 11.20 10.38 16.35
N THR A 924 11.62 11.64 16.30
CA THR A 924 11.85 12.48 17.48
C THR A 924 10.54 12.72 18.24
N GLN A 925 9.44 13.07 17.57
CA GLN A 925 8.14 13.23 18.24
C GLN A 925 7.68 11.95 18.95
N GLU A 926 7.89 10.78 18.33
CA GLU A 926 7.56 9.49 18.95
C GLU A 926 8.52 9.16 20.11
N ILE A 927 9.81 9.49 20.01
CA ILE A 927 10.79 9.32 21.09
C ILE A 927 10.45 10.25 22.26
N ASP A 928 10.24 11.54 22.01
CA ASP A 928 9.88 12.55 23.02
C ASP A 928 8.61 12.12 23.76
N SER A 929 7.61 11.65 23.02
CA SER A 929 6.40 11.08 23.61
C SER A 929 6.70 9.89 24.53
N ILE A 930 7.63 9.00 24.17
CA ILE A 930 8.07 7.86 25.00
C ILE A 930 8.97 8.32 26.18
N GLU A 931 9.76 9.37 26.03
CA GLU A 931 10.60 9.91 27.10
C GLU A 931 9.76 10.60 28.17
N GLU A 932 8.83 11.46 27.77
CA GLU A 932 7.83 12.05 28.68
C GLU A 932 7.07 10.94 29.42
N SER A 933 6.71 9.89 28.69
CA SER A 933 6.09 8.68 29.23
C SER A 933 6.93 8.00 30.31
N LEU A 934 8.22 7.77 30.05
CA LEU A 934 9.15 7.16 31.01
C LEU A 934 9.43 8.06 32.22
N ALA A 935 9.57 9.37 32.00
CA ALA A 935 9.81 10.34 33.07
C ALA A 935 8.65 10.41 34.06
N VAL A 936 7.41 10.34 33.56
CA VAL A 936 6.22 10.26 34.41
C VAL A 936 6.22 8.98 35.24
N PHE A 937 6.61 7.84 34.66
CA PHE A 937 6.71 6.59 35.43
C PHE A 937 7.78 6.63 36.52
N GLU A 938 8.87 7.36 36.31
CA GLU A 938 9.91 7.53 37.33
C GLU A 938 9.45 8.43 38.48
N GLN A 939 8.64 9.44 38.19
CA GLN A 939 8.04 10.32 39.20
C GLN A 939 6.92 9.64 40.00
N GLN A 940 6.16 8.73 39.38
CA GLN A 940 5.02 8.04 40.00
C GLN A 940 5.40 6.90 40.96
N GLY A 941 6.66 6.44 40.97
CA GLY A 941 7.11 5.38 41.89
C GLY A 941 6.48 3.99 41.64
N ASN A 942 6.81 3.02 42.50
CA ASN A 942 6.68 1.55 42.39
C ASN A 942 5.33 0.90 41.94
N GLU A 943 4.34 1.64 41.45
CA GLU A 943 3.02 1.09 41.08
C GLU A 943 2.86 0.70 39.61
N VAL A 944 3.89 0.92 38.79
CA VAL A 944 3.85 0.64 37.35
C VAL A 944 4.39 -0.76 37.09
N SER A 945 3.68 -1.55 36.27
CA SER A 945 4.13 -2.88 35.86
C SER A 945 5.46 -2.77 35.12
N GLY A 946 6.57 -3.23 35.72
CA GLY A 946 7.92 -3.13 35.14
C GLY A 946 8.07 -3.72 33.73
N TRP A 947 7.14 -4.56 33.30
CA TRP A 947 7.03 -5.04 31.92
C TRP A 947 6.69 -3.93 30.90
N ILE A 948 5.83 -2.97 31.24
CA ILE A 948 5.46 -1.82 30.39
C ILE A 948 6.66 -0.88 30.26
N LYS A 949 7.32 -0.56 31.38
CA LYS A 949 8.55 0.26 31.38
C LYS A 949 9.61 -0.38 30.47
N LYS A 950 9.88 -1.67 30.63
CA LYS A 950 10.84 -2.41 29.80
C LYS A 950 10.44 -2.48 28.32
N GLY A 951 9.14 -2.55 28.03
CA GLY A 951 8.61 -2.52 26.66
C GLY A 951 8.80 -1.16 25.99
N LEU A 952 8.54 -0.06 26.71
CA LEU A 952 8.76 1.30 26.24
C LEU A 952 10.26 1.61 26.08
N GLU A 953 11.10 1.17 27.02
CA GLU A 953 12.56 1.28 26.91
C GLU A 953 13.07 0.57 25.66
N ARG A 954 12.66 -0.69 25.40
CA ARG A 954 13.05 -1.42 24.19
C ARG A 954 12.58 -0.73 22.91
N ARG A 955 11.37 -0.15 22.92
CA ARG A 955 10.85 0.59 21.78
C ARG A 955 11.63 1.89 21.54
N LYS A 956 11.97 2.60 22.61
CA LYS A 956 12.83 3.79 22.56
C LYS A 956 14.17 3.43 21.94
N GLU A 957 14.84 2.37 22.43
CA GLU A 957 16.11 1.88 21.88
C GLU A 957 16.00 1.57 20.37
N ASN A 958 14.91 0.92 19.93
CA ASN A 958 14.67 0.63 18.52
C ASN A 958 14.48 1.90 17.66
N LEU A 959 13.77 2.91 18.18
CA LEU A 959 13.56 4.18 17.47
C LEU A 959 14.84 5.03 17.44
N GLU A 960 15.59 5.07 18.55
CA GLU A 960 16.90 5.73 18.64
C GLU A 960 17.90 5.10 17.67
N ALA A 961 17.95 3.77 17.56
CA ALA A 961 18.80 3.08 16.59
C ALA A 961 18.42 3.43 15.14
N LYS A 962 17.12 3.55 14.84
CA LYS A 962 16.64 3.98 13.52
C LYS A 962 16.99 5.44 13.23
N LEU A 963 16.90 6.31 14.23
CA LEU A 963 17.26 7.72 14.14
C LEU A 963 18.78 7.89 13.94
N GLU A 964 19.61 7.18 14.71
CA GLU A 964 21.07 7.23 14.58
C GLU A 964 21.52 6.73 13.21
N LYS A 965 20.94 5.62 12.72
CA LYS A 965 21.17 5.11 11.37
C LYS A 965 20.81 6.15 10.30
N LEU A 966 19.67 6.82 10.44
CA LEU A 966 19.25 7.88 9.53
C LEU A 966 20.23 9.06 9.56
N GLU A 967 20.70 9.48 10.74
CA GLU A 967 21.69 10.56 10.88
C GLU A 967 23.05 10.19 10.26
N GLN A 968 23.49 8.93 10.40
CA GLN A 968 24.69 8.42 9.74
C GLN A 968 24.51 8.41 8.22
N ASP A 969 23.37 7.91 7.72
CA ASP A 969 23.03 7.92 6.28
C ASP A 969 22.99 9.36 5.71
N ILE A 970 22.57 10.34 6.50
CA ILE A 970 22.62 11.78 6.14
C ILE A 970 24.07 12.30 6.09
N LYS A 971 24.91 11.94 7.07
CA LYS A 971 26.32 12.40 7.16
C LYS A 971 27.20 11.77 6.08
N ASP A 972 26.97 10.50 5.75
CA ASP A 972 27.74 9.74 4.75
C ASP A 972 27.27 10.01 3.30
N ARG A 973 26.11 10.66 3.14
CA ARG A 973 25.60 11.09 1.84
C ARG A 973 26.47 12.19 1.22
N THR A 974 27.17 11.82 0.16
CA THR A 974 27.95 12.74 -0.71
C THR A 974 27.21 13.11 -2.00
N ASP A 975 26.14 12.39 -2.35
CA ASP A 975 25.30 12.62 -3.53
C ASP A 975 23.95 13.29 -3.18
N ASP A 976 23.56 14.30 -3.96
CA ASP A 976 22.27 15.02 -3.87
C ASP A 976 21.13 14.15 -4.45
N VAL A 977 20.74 13.11 -3.71
CA VAL A 977 19.62 12.22 -4.08
C VAL A 977 18.31 12.95 -3.87
N ILE A 978 17.53 13.10 -4.94
CA ILE A 978 16.20 13.71 -4.90
C ILE A 978 15.25 12.90 -4.00
N ASP A 979 14.74 13.55 -2.95
CA ASP A 979 13.71 13.02 -2.07
C ASP A 979 12.27 13.40 -2.50
N PHE A 980 11.29 12.81 -1.84
CA PHE A 980 9.85 13.05 -2.09
C PHE A 980 9.44 14.54 -1.95
N ARG A 981 10.01 15.28 -1.00
CA ARG A 981 9.72 16.70 -0.77
C ARG A 981 10.23 17.54 -1.95
N GLN A 982 11.45 17.27 -2.39
CA GLN A 982 12.09 17.93 -3.54
C GLN A 982 11.43 17.60 -4.88
N MET A 983 10.79 16.44 -5.02
CA MET A 983 10.00 16.10 -6.23
C MET A 983 8.82 17.05 -6.43
N GLY A 984 8.36 17.72 -5.38
CA GLY A 984 7.27 18.69 -5.45
C GLY A 984 5.89 18.06 -5.61
N ILE A 985 5.75 16.78 -5.26
CA ILE A 985 4.44 16.09 -5.26
C ILE A 985 3.60 16.68 -4.14
N ASP A 986 2.34 17.00 -4.43
CA ASP A 986 1.45 17.68 -3.49
C ASP A 986 0.06 17.12 -3.31
N HIS A 987 -0.23 16.02 -4.00
CA HIS A 987 -1.40 15.23 -3.72
C HIS A 987 -1.15 13.76 -4.10
N LEU A 988 -1.55 12.84 -3.23
CA LEU A 988 -1.44 11.40 -3.48
C LEU A 988 -2.82 10.77 -3.68
N TYR A 989 -3.00 10.05 -4.77
CA TYR A 989 -4.14 9.16 -4.97
C TYR A 989 -3.67 7.72 -4.81
N VAL A 990 -4.26 7.01 -3.85
CA VAL A 990 -3.89 5.64 -3.49
C VAL A 990 -5.02 4.70 -3.87
N ASP A 991 -4.86 4.01 -5.00
CA ASP A 991 -5.75 2.91 -5.38
C ASP A 991 -5.44 1.66 -4.54
N GLU A 992 -6.47 0.91 -4.17
CA GLU A 992 -6.37 -0.20 -3.23
C GLU A 992 -5.66 0.19 -1.91
N SER A 993 -6.11 1.30 -1.32
CA SER A 993 -5.52 1.90 -0.12
C SER A 993 -5.50 0.96 1.11
N HIS A 994 -6.33 -0.09 1.10
CA HIS A 994 -6.30 -1.15 2.12
C HIS A 994 -4.92 -1.83 2.21
N ALA A 995 -4.09 -1.76 1.17
CA ALA A 995 -2.72 -2.27 1.18
C ALA A 995 -1.74 -1.49 2.10
N PHE A 996 -2.17 -0.37 2.68
CA PHE A 996 -1.40 0.48 3.60
C PHE A 996 -2.02 0.56 5.00
N LYS A 997 -2.93 -0.35 5.35
CA LYS A 997 -3.69 -0.31 6.62
C LYS A 997 -2.88 -0.72 7.86
N ASN A 998 -1.72 -1.36 7.69
CA ASN A 998 -0.89 -1.84 8.79
C ASN A 998 0.12 -0.76 9.23
N LEU A 999 -0.38 0.35 9.78
CA LEU A 999 0.43 1.44 10.34
C LEU A 999 0.63 1.24 11.85
N MET A 1000 1.77 1.68 12.38
CA MET A 1000 2.09 1.53 13.81
C MET A 1000 1.13 2.33 14.72
N PHE A 1001 0.71 1.69 15.82
CA PHE A 1001 -0.11 2.29 16.86
C PHE A 1001 0.23 1.69 18.23
N ASN A 1002 -0.15 2.39 19.31
CA ASN A 1002 0.14 1.98 20.68
C ASN A 1002 -1.15 1.53 21.37
N THR A 1003 -1.10 0.43 22.11
CA THR A 1003 -2.23 -0.06 22.90
C THR A 1003 -1.77 -0.81 24.16
N ARG A 1004 -2.46 -0.61 25.28
CA ARG A 1004 -2.35 -1.37 26.52
C ARG A 1004 -3.13 -2.69 26.45
N HIS A 1005 -4.08 -2.79 25.52
CA HIS A 1005 -4.94 -3.95 25.40
C HIS A 1005 -4.19 -5.12 24.75
N ALA A 1006 -3.70 -6.04 25.58
CA ALA A 1006 -3.22 -7.32 25.11
C ALA A 1006 -4.40 -8.26 24.84
N ARG A 1007 -4.34 -9.05 23.76
CA ARG A 1007 -5.30 -10.12 23.43
C ARG A 1007 -6.72 -9.65 23.07
N VAL A 1008 -6.91 -8.42 22.60
CA VAL A 1008 -8.20 -8.02 22.01
C VAL A 1008 -8.24 -8.46 20.55
N SER A 1009 -9.25 -9.26 20.21
CA SER A 1009 -9.48 -9.72 18.84
C SER A 1009 -9.69 -8.54 17.90
N GLY A 1010 -9.07 -8.59 16.72
CA GLY A 1010 -9.15 -7.53 15.74
C GLY A 1010 -8.19 -6.36 15.94
N LEU A 1011 -7.26 -6.38 16.92
CA LEU A 1011 -6.12 -5.46 16.92
C LEU A 1011 -5.03 -5.99 15.96
N GLY A 1012 -4.63 -5.19 14.97
CA GLY A 1012 -3.54 -5.53 14.05
C GLY A 1012 -2.16 -5.56 14.72
N ASN A 1013 -1.08 -5.78 13.95
CA ASN A 1013 0.29 -5.71 14.48
C ASN A 1013 0.63 -4.27 14.93
N PRO A 1014 0.91 -4.01 16.22
CA PRO A 1014 1.23 -2.66 16.73
C PRO A 1014 2.51 -2.05 16.15
N GLU A 1015 3.47 -2.88 15.71
CA GLU A 1015 4.72 -2.41 15.10
C GLU A 1015 4.52 -1.85 13.69
N GLY A 1016 3.40 -2.17 13.04
CA GLY A 1016 3.09 -1.73 11.69
C GLY A 1016 4.01 -2.31 10.61
N SER A 1017 3.93 -1.76 9.41
CA SER A 1017 4.75 -2.15 8.25
C SER A 1017 5.56 -0.98 7.71
N MET A 1018 6.77 -1.25 7.21
CA MET A 1018 7.62 -0.24 6.55
C MET A 1018 6.90 0.45 5.39
N LYS A 1019 6.09 -0.30 4.63
CA LYS A 1019 5.27 0.24 3.54
C LYS A 1019 4.25 1.29 4.03
N ALA A 1020 3.57 1.02 5.14
CA ALA A 1020 2.62 1.95 5.74
C ALA A 1020 3.32 3.19 6.34
N MET A 1021 4.50 3.02 6.95
CA MET A 1021 5.30 4.16 7.42
C MET A 1021 5.82 5.03 6.27
N ASN A 1022 6.27 4.43 5.17
CA ASN A 1022 6.68 5.16 3.97
C ASN A 1022 5.52 6.04 3.44
N MET A 1023 4.29 5.48 3.41
CA MET A 1023 3.08 6.26 3.11
C MET A 1023 2.84 7.41 4.09
N LEU A 1024 3.04 7.16 5.40
CA LEU A 1024 2.86 8.20 6.42
C LEU A 1024 3.85 9.36 6.22
N PHE A 1025 5.13 9.07 5.95
CA PHE A 1025 6.15 10.10 5.68
C PHE A 1025 5.75 10.98 4.49
N ALA A 1026 5.30 10.36 3.40
CA ALA A 1026 4.89 11.09 2.20
C ALA A 1026 3.65 11.97 2.46
N ILE A 1027 2.64 11.44 3.16
CA ILE A 1027 1.43 12.18 3.51
C ILE A 1027 1.75 13.34 4.47
N ARG A 1028 2.59 13.09 5.49
CA ARG A 1028 3.03 14.13 6.45
C ARG A 1028 3.83 15.23 5.77
N THR A 1029 4.69 14.90 4.81
CA THR A 1029 5.39 15.90 3.99
C THR A 1029 4.41 16.82 3.25
N ILE A 1030 3.31 16.28 2.74
CA ILE A 1030 2.27 17.07 2.06
C ILE A 1030 1.47 17.91 3.07
N GLN A 1031 1.08 17.33 4.20
CA GLN A 1031 0.32 18.01 5.25
C GLN A 1031 1.09 19.15 5.91
N GLU A 1032 2.38 18.96 6.18
CA GLU A 1032 3.27 20.00 6.72
C GLU A 1032 3.36 21.18 5.73
N ARG A 1033 3.61 20.90 4.44
CA ARG A 1033 3.72 21.93 3.41
C ARG A 1033 2.41 22.70 3.20
N THR A 1034 1.27 22.01 3.22
CA THR A 1034 -0.05 22.62 2.98
C THR A 1034 -0.66 23.23 4.24
N GLY A 1035 -0.18 22.85 5.42
CA GLY A 1035 -0.75 23.21 6.71
C GLY A 1035 -2.12 22.57 7.00
N ARG A 1036 -2.59 21.65 6.15
CA ARG A 1036 -3.93 21.03 6.24
C ARG A 1036 -3.85 19.57 6.63
N ASP A 1037 -4.94 19.04 7.18
CA ASP A 1037 -5.08 17.62 7.51
C ASP A 1037 -5.15 16.75 6.25
N LEU A 1038 -5.87 17.18 5.21
CA LEU A 1038 -6.01 16.39 3.98
C LEU A 1038 -4.92 16.77 2.97
N GLY A 1039 -4.33 15.75 2.34
CA GLY A 1039 -3.34 15.87 1.25
C GLY A 1039 -3.20 14.58 0.43
N ALA A 1040 -4.13 13.64 0.65
CA ALA A 1040 -4.18 12.36 -0.01
C ALA A 1040 -5.63 11.91 -0.20
N THR A 1041 -5.84 11.05 -1.19
CA THR A 1041 -7.13 10.43 -1.53
C THR A 1041 -6.97 8.93 -1.52
N PHE A 1042 -7.68 8.27 -0.63
CA PHE A 1042 -7.69 6.82 -0.51
C PHE A 1042 -8.89 6.25 -1.27
N LEU A 1043 -8.63 5.31 -2.18
CA LEU A 1043 -9.65 4.62 -2.94
C LEU A 1043 -9.59 3.13 -2.59
N SER A 1044 -10.72 2.57 -2.17
CA SER A 1044 -10.85 1.14 -1.91
C SER A 1044 -12.30 0.71 -2.11
N GLY A 1045 -12.52 -0.54 -2.52
CA GLY A 1045 -13.86 -1.15 -2.49
C GLY A 1045 -14.28 -1.62 -1.09
N THR A 1046 -13.32 -1.68 -0.16
CA THR A 1046 -13.48 -2.06 1.25
C THR A 1046 -12.58 -1.15 2.08
N THR A 1047 -13.05 0.05 2.43
CA THR A 1047 -12.26 1.00 3.24
C THR A 1047 -12.04 0.52 4.67
N ILE A 1048 -13.03 -0.16 5.23
CA ILE A 1048 -12.96 -0.83 6.52
C ILE A 1048 -13.20 -2.30 6.24
N SER A 1049 -12.21 -3.13 6.53
CA SER A 1049 -12.29 -4.56 6.29
C SER A 1049 -12.68 -5.30 7.56
N ASN A 1050 -11.74 -5.44 8.51
CA ASN A 1050 -11.90 -6.44 9.59
C ASN A 1050 -11.50 -5.95 10.99
N SER A 1051 -11.00 -4.71 11.12
CA SER A 1051 -10.41 -4.23 12.35
C SER A 1051 -10.83 -2.81 12.68
N LEU A 1052 -11.21 -2.61 13.93
CA LEU A 1052 -11.48 -1.30 14.51
C LEU A 1052 -10.25 -0.37 14.43
N THR A 1053 -9.03 -0.91 14.45
CA THR A 1053 -7.80 -0.10 14.35
C THR A 1053 -7.68 0.59 12.99
N GLU A 1054 -8.24 0.00 11.91
CA GLU A 1054 -8.19 0.59 10.57
C GLU A 1054 -8.86 1.98 10.54
N LEU A 1055 -9.96 2.16 11.28
CA LEU A 1055 -10.62 3.45 11.42
C LEU A 1055 -9.72 4.50 12.07
N TYR A 1056 -9.12 4.15 13.22
CA TYR A 1056 -8.16 5.02 13.90
C TYR A 1056 -6.98 5.38 12.98
N LEU A 1057 -6.45 4.40 12.23
CA LEU A 1057 -5.32 4.63 11.34
C LEU A 1057 -5.69 5.51 10.14
N LEU A 1058 -6.92 5.46 9.64
CA LEU A 1058 -7.41 6.40 8.64
C LEU A 1058 -7.44 7.83 9.18
N PHE A 1059 -7.87 8.04 10.43
CA PHE A 1059 -7.74 9.35 11.08
C PHE A 1059 -6.28 9.75 11.27
N LYS A 1060 -5.41 8.82 11.71
CA LYS A 1060 -3.96 9.09 11.85
C LYS A 1060 -3.35 9.51 10.50
N TYR A 1061 -3.72 8.88 9.40
CA TYR A 1061 -3.28 9.28 8.07
C TYR A 1061 -3.82 10.64 7.65
N LEU A 1062 -5.14 10.81 7.68
CA LEU A 1062 -5.83 11.87 6.93
C LEU A 1062 -6.29 13.06 7.79
N ARG A 1063 -6.35 12.92 9.12
CA ARG A 1063 -6.93 13.90 10.05
C ARG A 1063 -6.17 14.05 11.38
N PRO A 1064 -4.82 14.18 11.38
CA PRO A 1064 -4.04 14.22 12.62
C PRO A 1064 -4.36 15.42 13.53
N LYS A 1065 -4.53 16.64 12.98
CA LYS A 1065 -4.80 17.84 13.79
C LYS A 1065 -6.20 17.79 14.40
N GLU A 1066 -7.15 17.19 13.69
CA GLU A 1066 -8.49 16.97 14.22
C GLU A 1066 -8.50 15.99 15.39
N MET A 1067 -7.67 14.94 15.35
CA MET A 1067 -7.50 14.04 16.50
C MET A 1067 -6.88 14.76 17.71
N GLU A 1068 -5.83 15.56 17.47
CA GLU A 1068 -5.18 16.38 18.50
C GLU A 1068 -6.17 17.35 19.15
N ARG A 1069 -7.01 18.04 18.37
CA ARG A 1069 -8.09 18.91 18.87
C ARG A 1069 -9.09 18.16 19.76
N GLN A 1070 -9.36 16.90 19.44
CA GLN A 1070 -10.24 16.04 20.25
C GLN A 1070 -9.52 15.46 21.48
N GLY A 1071 -8.24 15.76 21.72
CA GLY A 1071 -7.45 15.16 22.81
C GLY A 1071 -7.32 13.65 22.64
N ILE A 1072 -7.21 13.19 21.38
CA ILE A 1072 -7.05 11.79 21.02
C ILE A 1072 -5.63 11.62 20.49
N THR A 1073 -4.72 11.20 21.36
CA THR A 1073 -3.30 11.02 21.05
C THR A 1073 -2.92 9.58 20.73
N CYS A 1074 -3.72 8.61 21.20
CA CYS A 1074 -3.44 7.19 21.04
C CYS A 1074 -4.70 6.39 20.67
N PHE A 1075 -4.49 5.13 20.29
CA PHE A 1075 -5.58 4.24 19.92
C PHE A 1075 -6.51 3.94 21.11
N ASP A 1076 -5.96 3.75 22.31
CA ASP A 1076 -6.78 3.43 23.50
C ASP A 1076 -7.67 4.61 23.90
N GLY A 1077 -7.17 5.85 23.81
CA GLY A 1077 -7.96 7.06 24.00
C GLY A 1077 -9.07 7.20 22.96
N TRP A 1078 -8.79 6.87 21.69
CA TRP A 1078 -9.81 6.82 20.64
C TRP A 1078 -10.86 5.73 20.91
N ALA A 1079 -10.42 4.52 21.28
CA ALA A 1079 -11.28 3.38 21.55
C ALA A 1079 -12.16 3.64 22.78
N ALA A 1080 -11.67 4.35 23.80
CA ALA A 1080 -12.45 4.71 24.97
C ALA A 1080 -13.66 5.61 24.65
N VAL A 1081 -13.56 6.43 23.59
CA VAL A 1081 -14.64 7.35 23.18
C VAL A 1081 -15.60 6.69 22.18
N TYR A 1082 -15.06 5.93 21.23
CA TYR A 1082 -15.84 5.45 20.08
C TYR A 1082 -16.17 3.95 20.12
N ALA A 1083 -15.61 3.19 21.06
CA ALA A 1083 -15.80 1.76 21.15
C ALA A 1083 -16.22 1.30 22.55
N LYS A 1084 -17.09 0.29 22.57
CA LYS A 1084 -17.48 -0.40 23.79
C LYS A 1084 -16.86 -1.79 23.79
N LYS A 1085 -16.08 -2.09 24.81
CA LYS A 1085 -15.53 -3.43 24.98
C LYS A 1085 -16.61 -4.33 25.55
N SER A 1086 -16.99 -5.36 24.80
CA SER A 1086 -17.69 -6.52 25.34
C SER A 1086 -16.68 -7.60 25.68
N THR A 1087 -16.97 -8.34 26.73
CA THR A 1087 -16.24 -9.55 27.10
C THR A 1087 -17.13 -10.72 26.77
N ASP A 1088 -16.80 -11.46 25.72
CA ASP A 1088 -17.49 -12.69 25.38
C ASP A 1088 -16.62 -13.87 25.82
N PHE A 1089 -17.17 -14.72 26.68
CA PHE A 1089 -16.46 -15.90 27.15
C PHE A 1089 -16.57 -17.00 26.09
N GLU A 1090 -15.46 -17.30 25.44
CA GLU A 1090 -15.37 -18.49 24.60
C GLU A 1090 -14.90 -19.66 25.46
N PHE A 1091 -15.67 -20.74 25.44
CA PHE A 1091 -15.19 -22.01 25.97
C PHE A 1091 -14.05 -22.47 25.07
N SER A 1092 -12.82 -22.39 25.57
CA SER A 1092 -11.74 -23.08 24.90
C SER A 1092 -12.02 -24.58 24.90
N VAL A 1093 -11.38 -25.29 23.96
CA VAL A 1093 -11.55 -26.73 23.77
C VAL A 1093 -11.30 -27.54 25.06
N THR A 1094 -10.64 -26.97 26.10
CA THR A 1094 -10.44 -27.49 27.48
C THR A 1094 -11.58 -27.35 28.46
N ASN A 1095 -12.71 -26.73 28.11
CA ASN A 1095 -13.65 -26.20 29.11
C ASN A 1095 -12.99 -25.21 30.09
N GLN A 1096 -11.85 -24.61 29.71
CA GLN A 1096 -11.36 -23.42 30.41
C GLN A 1096 -12.04 -22.21 29.79
N VAL A 1097 -12.63 -21.38 30.64
CA VAL A 1097 -13.20 -20.10 30.26
C VAL A 1097 -12.05 -19.23 29.76
N VAL A 1098 -12.05 -18.89 28.46
CA VAL A 1098 -11.11 -17.94 27.87
C VAL A 1098 -11.86 -16.65 27.62
N GLN A 1099 -11.27 -15.56 28.11
CA GLN A 1099 -11.78 -14.19 28.07
C GLN A 1099 -11.24 -13.45 26.85
#